data_AF-A0A7K4WGS4-F1
#
_entry.id   AF-A0A7K4WGS4-F1
#
_cell.length_a   1.000
_cell.length_b   1.000
_cell.length_c   1.000
_cell.angle_alpha   90.00
_cell.angle_beta   90.00
_cell.angle_gamma   90.00
#
_symmetry.space_group_name_H-M   'P 1'
#
loop_
_entity.id
_entity.type
_entity.pdbx_description
1 polymer ?
#
loop_
_entity_poly.entity_id
_entity_poly.type
_entity_poly.pdbx_seq_one_letter_code
_entity_poly.pdbx_strand_id
1 'polypeptide(L)'
;LQSNDCCISPDFEEENTGPEEEATIKTAGNSYLVSPSLPDFNGCSPGWSSAFYGAECFDSEVHSYLKNLGKQKSSESQNIDAKKVELEQLLMMETKNYRKTIKFYQKLLQKERRSKGPETKSMLPKLRGQLQEMKSKVQFLELVKKYQMMYAEQWGVESCVLPTVIHNGKTDSVDMAPMDESSLLLYYNTEKHQCHNQNGVRVLQAGTPLGLMAYLYSRNAFLEGYVQQFLYTFRYFCTQEEFLQFLLDRISSTLSSASLDPSTSLTKICNRSFYILQAWIEDCYSVDFATNTGLLCTLKEFISSKVASLNGYGERLLSLLEDASARKSGSADQCSSMDRCEEEGEEGRKTLHSLCKKLSEDVSRKNFYWKLSKGVGPIAQCQRERLPTSSAVLPKPCSFTEAKGDAVGPYLLTEYSTQQLCWQLTLLQQEVFLKCHPVHFLNSRALGVKDKCVALQKAVSTETVSLKVCNLFLSKCIQDQYLLQLLRNADSISTWVAAEIVTCHTTKRQVSLLSKFLLIAKCCYEQRNFATAMQILAGLENLIVRQLPAWKILPAKVAEIMEELKAVEVFLKSDSLCLMEGDRFKTLPTIPSAHVLAMHVQQLETGGFTMINGAHKWTKLRNIAKVVSQVHAFQENPYTYTPDFKLQSYLRQRITHFKDADIPALAADNCANFHQIPAEKHSRKIQDTLRRMKATFQ
;
A
#
# COMPACT_ATOMS: atom_id res chain seq x y z
N LEU A 1 16.40 -76.07 73.03
CA LEU A 1 17.30 -75.59 74.10
C LEU A 1 18.13 -74.48 73.48
N GLN A 2 18.04 -73.19 73.78
CA GLN A 2 17.29 -72.27 74.65
C GLN A 2 17.49 -70.91 73.91
N SER A 3 16.63 -69.91 73.88
CA SER A 3 15.73 -69.29 74.87
C SER A 3 14.95 -68.20 74.10
N ASN A 4 13.61 -68.17 74.12
CA ASN A 4 12.74 -67.40 75.04
C ASN A 4 12.94 -65.87 74.94
N ASP A 5 11.95 -64.98 74.94
CA ASP A 5 10.47 -65.04 74.93
C ASP A 5 9.93 -63.58 74.89
N CYS A 6 8.62 -63.45 74.63
CA CYS A 6 7.69 -62.32 74.85
C CYS A 6 7.60 -61.21 73.79
N CYS A 7 6.58 -61.18 72.90
CA CYS A 7 5.14 -60.89 73.10
C CYS A 7 4.91 -59.39 73.45
N ILE A 8 4.07 -58.56 72.79
CA ILE A 8 2.59 -58.53 72.61
C ILE A 8 2.32 -57.22 71.79
N SER A 9 1.77 -57.16 70.56
CA SER A 9 0.34 -57.09 70.12
C SER A 9 0.16 -56.07 68.94
N PRO A 10 -0.99 -55.96 68.23
CA PRO A 10 -1.69 -56.99 67.44
C PRO A 10 -2.21 -56.46 66.07
N ASP A 11 -2.82 -57.38 65.34
CA ASP A 11 -3.53 -57.32 64.04
C ASP A 11 -4.63 -56.23 63.94
N PHE A 12 -5.18 -55.86 62.77
CA PHE A 12 -6.12 -56.65 61.97
C PHE A 12 -6.30 -56.09 60.55
N GLU A 13 -6.27 -56.98 59.55
CA GLU A 13 -7.02 -56.84 58.30
C GLU A 13 -8.38 -57.56 58.47
N GLU A 14 -9.43 -57.06 57.82
CA GLU A 14 -10.64 -57.83 57.51
C GLU A 14 -11.21 -57.40 56.14
N GLU A 15 -11.24 -58.37 55.21
CA GLU A 15 -12.29 -58.76 54.25
C GLU A 15 -13.63 -57.97 54.27
N ASN A 16 -14.50 -57.87 53.26
CA ASN A 16 -14.78 -58.48 51.94
C ASN A 16 -15.95 -57.63 51.34
N THR A 17 -16.11 -57.34 50.04
CA THR A 17 -17.03 -58.05 49.09
C THR A 17 -17.33 -57.19 47.84
N GLY A 18 -17.36 -57.80 46.64
CA GLY A 18 -18.26 -57.46 45.50
C GLY A 18 -17.61 -57.07 44.15
N PRO A 19 -18.10 -57.55 42.97
CA PRO A 19 -17.26 -58.11 41.90
C PRO A 19 -17.44 -57.51 40.47
N GLU A 20 -16.75 -58.14 39.49
CA GLU A 20 -16.85 -58.05 38.00
C GLU A 20 -16.05 -56.91 37.31
N GLU A 21 -15.31 -57.06 36.20
CA GLU A 21 -14.91 -58.17 35.32
C GLU A 21 -13.77 -57.66 34.37
N GLU A 22 -12.85 -58.56 34.02
CA GLU A 22 -11.88 -58.57 32.90
C GLU A 22 -10.92 -57.38 32.62
N ALA A 23 -9.68 -57.51 33.11
CA ALA A 23 -8.51 -56.77 32.63
C ALA A 23 -7.68 -57.61 31.64
N THR A 24 -7.70 -57.23 30.36
CA THR A 24 -6.76 -57.74 29.34
C THR A 24 -5.51 -56.88 29.26
N ILE A 25 -4.36 -57.55 29.31
CA ILE A 25 -3.00 -57.00 29.23
C ILE A 25 -2.77 -56.33 27.86
N LYS A 26 -2.28 -55.07 27.84
CA LYS A 26 -1.69 -54.46 26.63
C LYS A 26 -0.33 -53.84 26.90
N THR A 27 0.55 -54.21 25.98
CA THR A 27 2.00 -54.07 25.85
C THR A 27 2.49 -52.61 25.81
N ALA A 28 3.72 -52.41 26.29
CA ALA A 28 4.47 -51.17 26.36
C ALA A 28 4.31 -50.22 25.15
N GLY A 29 3.99 -48.95 25.43
CA GLY A 29 3.86 -47.87 24.46
C GLY A 29 4.85 -46.73 24.74
N ASN A 30 5.55 -46.34 23.67
CA ASN A 30 6.52 -45.26 23.52
C ASN A 30 6.33 -44.04 24.44
N SER A 31 7.42 -43.68 25.13
CA SER A 31 7.64 -42.35 25.70
C SER A 31 7.81 -41.31 24.58
N TYR A 32 6.78 -40.48 24.39
CA TYR A 32 6.88 -39.28 23.57
C TYR A 32 7.81 -38.27 24.25
N LEU A 33 8.96 -38.02 23.63
CA LEU A 33 9.84 -36.89 23.93
C LEU A 33 9.09 -35.59 23.64
N VAL A 34 9.02 -34.72 24.65
CA VAL A 34 8.46 -33.37 24.58
C VAL A 34 9.17 -32.57 23.47
N SER A 35 8.39 -32.13 22.48
CA SER A 35 8.85 -31.26 21.40
C SER A 35 9.35 -29.91 21.95
N PRO A 36 10.46 -29.34 21.44
CA PRO A 36 10.88 -28.00 21.82
C PRO A 36 9.80 -26.99 21.44
N SER A 37 9.51 -26.04 22.34
CA SER A 37 8.51 -24.98 22.15
C SER A 37 8.73 -24.26 20.81
N LEU A 38 7.78 -24.40 19.88
CA LEU A 38 7.83 -23.74 18.58
C LEU A 38 7.82 -22.22 18.75
N PRO A 39 8.63 -21.45 17.98
CA PRO A 39 8.49 -20.00 17.94
C PRO A 39 7.07 -19.62 17.46
N ASP A 40 6.45 -18.66 18.14
CA ASP A 40 5.22 -18.01 17.68
C ASP A 40 5.52 -17.22 16.40
N PHE A 41 5.02 -17.68 15.25
CA PHE A 41 5.09 -16.96 13.98
C PHE A 41 4.01 -15.87 13.94
N ASN A 42 4.34 -14.67 14.41
CA ASN A 42 3.61 -13.47 13.99
C ASN A 42 4.12 -13.03 12.60
N GLY A 43 3.36 -12.17 11.89
CA GLY A 43 3.66 -11.74 10.51
C GLY A 43 5.14 -11.39 10.29
N CYS A 44 5.73 -11.96 9.25
CA CYS A 44 7.19 -11.94 9.01
C CYS A 44 7.60 -10.84 8.02
N SER A 45 6.65 -10.20 7.35
CA SER A 45 6.92 -9.04 6.51
C SER A 45 7.08 -7.75 7.33
N PRO A 46 8.27 -7.10 7.34
CA PRO A 46 8.42 -5.73 7.81
C PRO A 46 7.76 -4.70 6.87
N GLY A 47 7.11 -5.12 5.79
CA GLY A 47 6.26 -4.27 4.94
C GLY A 47 7.01 -3.17 4.18
N TRP A 48 6.25 -2.24 3.61
CA TRP A 48 6.77 -1.20 2.72
C TRP A 48 7.86 -0.30 3.34
N SER A 49 7.81 -0.05 4.65
CA SER A 49 8.75 0.85 5.33
C SER A 49 10.18 0.31 5.24
N SER A 50 10.33 -1.02 5.30
CA SER A 50 11.61 -1.69 5.15
C SER A 50 12.14 -1.57 3.72
N ALA A 51 11.29 -1.73 2.70
CA ALA A 51 11.69 -1.49 1.31
C ALA A 51 12.12 -0.03 1.07
N PHE A 52 11.41 0.93 1.67
CA PHE A 52 11.58 2.36 1.43
C PHE A 52 12.80 2.96 2.15
N TYR A 53 12.92 2.69 3.46
CA TYR A 53 13.97 3.25 4.31
C TYR A 53 15.20 2.33 4.43
N GLY A 54 15.06 1.04 4.10
CA GLY A 54 16.14 0.06 4.26
C GLY A 54 16.64 0.01 5.71
N ALA A 55 17.96 0.09 5.89
CA ALA A 55 18.60 0.13 7.20
C ALA A 55 18.18 1.34 8.06
N GLU A 56 17.67 2.42 7.46
CA GLU A 56 17.19 3.61 8.17
C GLU A 56 15.73 3.44 8.68
N CYS A 57 15.10 2.28 8.45
CA CYS A 57 13.72 2.02 8.87
C CYS A 57 13.55 2.08 10.40
N PHE A 58 14.63 1.83 11.14
CA PHE A 58 14.61 1.83 12.61
C PHE A 58 15.66 2.80 13.14
N ASP A 59 15.24 3.66 14.07
CA ASP A 59 16.13 4.63 14.71
C ASP A 59 17.14 3.91 15.62
N SER A 60 18.33 4.49 15.80
CA SER A 60 19.32 4.06 16.80
C SER A 60 18.71 3.98 18.21
N GLU A 61 17.68 4.78 18.49
CA GLU A 61 16.90 4.72 19.73
C GLU A 61 16.13 3.38 19.87
N VAL A 62 15.53 2.88 18.79
CA VAL A 62 14.82 1.58 18.77
C VAL A 62 15.79 0.44 19.04
N HIS A 63 16.96 0.48 18.40
CA HIS A 63 18.03 -0.50 18.61
C HIS A 63 18.55 -0.48 20.06
N SER A 64 18.80 0.71 20.62
CA SER A 64 19.24 0.87 22.01
C SER A 64 18.19 0.36 23.00
N TYR A 65 16.92 0.70 22.77
CA TYR A 65 15.81 0.28 23.61
C TYR A 65 15.65 -1.24 23.64
N LEU A 66 15.70 -1.93 22.49
CA LEU A 66 15.64 -3.40 22.44
C LEU A 66 16.86 -4.06 23.11
N LYS A 67 18.05 -3.48 22.94
CA LYS A 67 19.26 -3.98 23.61
C LYS A 67 19.12 -3.89 25.13
N ASN A 68 18.34 -2.94 25.65
CA ASN A 68 18.16 -2.71 27.08
C ASN A 68 16.92 -3.41 27.68
N LEU A 69 15.94 -3.77 26.85
CA LEU A 69 14.81 -4.64 27.22
C LEU A 69 15.30 -5.99 27.77
N GLY A 70 14.69 -6.46 28.87
CA GLY A 70 15.02 -7.71 29.56
C GLY A 70 16.17 -7.63 30.57
N LYS A 71 17.10 -6.65 30.50
CA LYS A 71 18.33 -6.61 31.33
C LYS A 71 18.14 -6.50 32.85
N GLN A 72 16.92 -6.41 33.38
CA GLN A 72 16.66 -6.28 34.82
C GLN A 72 16.71 -7.60 35.60
N LYS A 73 16.97 -8.75 34.96
CA LYS A 73 17.21 -10.03 35.66
C LYS A 73 18.52 -10.64 35.16
N SER A 74 19.29 -11.26 36.04
CA SER A 74 20.64 -11.76 35.76
C SER A 74 20.65 -13.08 34.98
N SER A 75 20.93 -13.03 33.68
CA SER A 75 21.60 -14.09 32.87
C SER A 75 21.67 -13.63 31.41
N GLU A 76 22.86 -13.71 30.80
CA GLU A 76 23.15 -13.18 29.45
C GLU A 76 22.46 -13.91 28.28
N SER A 77 21.69 -14.98 28.56
CA SER A 77 20.92 -15.76 27.58
C SER A 77 19.41 -15.62 27.74
N GLN A 78 18.93 -14.44 28.13
CA GLN A 78 17.49 -14.24 28.35
C GLN A 78 16.64 -14.37 27.09
N ASN A 79 15.76 -15.36 27.17
CA ASN A 79 14.73 -15.78 26.24
C ASN A 79 14.05 -14.60 25.53
N ILE A 80 14.18 -14.53 24.20
CA ILE A 80 13.58 -13.50 23.34
C ILE A 80 12.06 -13.41 23.58
N ASP A 81 11.43 -14.53 23.98
CA ASP A 81 10.01 -14.59 24.32
C ASP A 81 9.68 -13.79 25.58
N ALA A 82 10.58 -13.73 26.56
CA ALA A 82 10.38 -12.89 27.75
C ALA A 82 10.39 -11.40 27.39
N LYS A 83 11.31 -10.97 26.51
CA LYS A 83 11.33 -9.60 25.98
C LYS A 83 10.06 -9.28 25.19
N LYS A 84 9.51 -10.25 24.45
CA LYS A 84 8.30 -10.11 23.64
C LYS A 84 7.09 -9.88 24.53
N VAL A 85 6.92 -10.74 25.54
CA VAL A 85 5.83 -10.61 26.52
C VAL A 85 5.91 -9.27 27.25
N GLU A 86 7.11 -8.85 27.68
CA GLU A 86 7.32 -7.54 28.31
C GLU A 86 6.89 -6.39 27.38
N LEU A 87 7.32 -6.40 26.12
CA LEU A 87 6.95 -5.36 25.15
C LEU A 87 5.45 -5.36 24.84
N GLU A 88 4.82 -6.53 24.71
CA GLU A 88 3.39 -6.64 24.45
C GLU A 88 2.54 -6.13 25.62
N GLN A 89 2.96 -6.40 26.85
CA GLN A 89 2.31 -5.84 28.05
C GLN A 89 2.46 -4.31 28.09
N LEU A 90 3.67 -3.78 27.83
CA LEU A 90 3.91 -2.34 27.77
C LEU A 90 3.06 -1.66 26.69
N LEU A 91 3.03 -2.23 25.48
CA LEU A 91 2.22 -1.71 24.38
C LEU A 91 0.72 -1.75 24.72
N MET A 92 0.23 -2.83 25.33
CA MET A 92 -1.17 -2.94 25.77
C MET A 92 -1.52 -1.87 26.80
N MET A 93 -0.67 -1.65 27.80
CA MET A 93 -0.89 -0.67 28.86
C MET A 93 -0.90 0.76 28.33
N GLU A 94 0.08 1.13 27.51
CA GLU A 94 0.15 2.47 26.90
C GLU A 94 -1.03 2.72 25.95
N THR A 95 -1.39 1.72 25.15
CA THR A 95 -2.58 1.76 24.29
C THR A 95 -3.86 2.00 25.08
N LYS A 96 -4.04 1.28 26.19
CA LYS A 96 -5.21 1.41 27.07
C LYS A 96 -5.25 2.80 27.73
N ASN A 97 -4.12 3.30 28.19
CA ASN A 97 -4.00 4.63 28.76
C ASN A 97 -4.33 5.70 27.72
N TYR A 98 -3.78 5.61 26.51
CA TYR A 98 -4.07 6.52 25.41
C TYR A 98 -5.58 6.58 25.10
N ARG A 99 -6.23 5.41 24.98
CA ARG A 99 -7.69 5.32 24.76
C ARG A 99 -8.49 6.02 25.86
N LYS A 100 -8.13 5.84 27.13
CA LYS A 100 -8.79 6.49 28.27
C LYS A 100 -8.63 8.01 28.20
N THR A 101 -7.43 8.50 27.94
CA THR A 101 -7.14 9.94 27.84
C THR A 101 -7.88 10.58 26.66
N ILE A 102 -8.01 9.89 25.52
CA ILE A 102 -8.83 10.35 24.38
C ILE A 102 -10.30 10.48 24.79
N LYS A 103 -10.88 9.44 25.40
CA LYS A 103 -12.28 9.46 25.83
C LYS A 103 -12.51 10.63 26.82
N PHE A 104 -11.55 10.91 27.70
CA PHE A 104 -11.60 12.07 28.60
C PHE A 104 -11.51 13.40 27.86
N TYR A 105 -10.58 13.55 26.93
CA TYR A 105 -10.43 14.76 26.10
C TYR A 105 -11.71 15.11 25.35
N GLN A 106 -12.35 14.11 24.71
CA GLN A 106 -13.59 14.29 23.97
C GLN A 106 -14.74 14.77 24.88
N LYS A 107 -14.87 14.19 26.08
CA LYS A 107 -15.84 14.65 27.09
C LYS A 107 -15.57 16.09 27.54
N LEU A 108 -14.30 16.45 27.74
CA LEU A 108 -13.90 17.81 28.12
C LEU A 108 -14.20 18.83 27.01
N LEU A 109 -13.98 18.45 25.75
CA LEU A 109 -14.22 19.28 24.58
C LEU A 109 -15.73 19.52 24.34
N GLN A 110 -16.56 18.49 24.59
CA GLN A 110 -18.02 18.66 24.62
C GLN A 110 -18.46 19.57 25.78
N LYS A 111 -17.83 19.47 26.95
CA LYS A 111 -18.12 20.34 28.10
C LYS A 111 -17.75 21.80 27.81
N GLU A 112 -16.61 22.06 27.16
CA GLU A 112 -16.22 23.43 26.74
C GLU A 112 -17.20 24.04 25.73
N ARG A 113 -17.73 23.23 24.79
CA ARG A 113 -18.77 23.68 23.85
C ARG A 113 -20.08 24.04 24.56
N ARG A 114 -20.38 23.42 25.71
CA ARG A 114 -21.60 23.63 26.50
C ARG A 114 -21.44 24.70 27.59
N SER A 115 -20.25 24.87 28.19
CA SER A 115 -19.95 25.89 29.20
C SER A 115 -18.54 26.46 29.04
N LYS A 116 -18.43 27.78 28.90
CA LYS A 116 -17.14 28.49 28.74
C LYS A 116 -16.47 28.74 30.09
N GLY A 117 -16.01 27.69 30.75
CA GLY A 117 -15.18 27.79 31.96
C GLY A 117 -13.73 28.20 31.66
N PRO A 118 -13.07 29.01 32.51
CA PRO A 118 -11.65 29.37 32.33
C PRO A 118 -10.70 28.19 32.59
N GLU A 119 -11.07 27.25 33.45
CA GLU A 119 -10.26 26.06 33.78
C GLU A 119 -10.24 25.02 32.64
N THR A 120 -11.37 24.81 31.95
CA THR A 120 -11.43 23.89 30.80
C THR A 120 -10.56 24.39 29.63
N LYS A 121 -10.47 25.71 29.45
CA LYS A 121 -9.61 26.35 28.43
C LYS A 121 -8.11 26.19 28.71
N SER A 122 -7.69 26.14 29.98
CA SER A 122 -6.28 25.96 30.34
C SER A 122 -5.85 24.48 30.36
N MET A 123 -6.78 23.56 30.63
CA MET A 123 -6.52 22.12 30.64
C MET A 123 -6.44 21.49 29.23
N LEU A 124 -7.25 21.94 28.28
CA LEU A 124 -7.31 21.36 26.92
C LEU A 124 -5.95 21.40 26.17
N PRO A 125 -5.16 22.49 26.19
CA PRO A 125 -3.84 22.52 25.58
C PRO A 125 -2.84 21.57 26.26
N LYS A 126 -2.87 21.47 27.59
CA LYS A 126 -1.99 20.56 28.35
C LYS A 126 -2.31 19.09 28.04
N LEU A 127 -3.59 18.74 28.05
CA LEU A 127 -4.04 17.39 27.75
C LEU A 127 -3.77 17.01 26.28
N ARG A 128 -3.81 17.99 25.37
CA ARG A 128 -3.40 17.82 23.97
C ARG A 128 -1.91 17.51 23.85
N GLY A 129 -1.06 18.20 24.62
CA GLY A 129 0.38 17.89 24.69
C GLY A 129 0.63 16.46 25.18
N GLN A 130 -0.03 16.07 26.28
CA GLN A 130 0.05 14.70 26.82
C GLN A 130 -0.44 13.64 25.82
N LEU A 131 -1.56 13.88 25.13
CA LEU A 131 -2.05 12.97 24.09
C LEU A 131 -1.06 12.82 22.94
N GLN A 132 -0.37 13.88 22.55
CA GLN A 132 0.66 13.81 21.51
C GLN A 132 1.86 12.98 21.96
N GLU A 133 2.32 13.17 23.21
CA GLU A 133 3.41 12.38 23.80
C GLU A 133 3.04 10.90 23.91
N MET A 134 1.86 10.60 24.44
CA MET A 134 1.34 9.23 24.55
C MET A 134 1.20 8.58 23.16
N LYS A 135 0.75 9.34 22.15
CA LYS A 135 0.68 8.87 20.77
C LYS A 135 2.07 8.52 20.25
N SER A 136 3.05 9.40 20.42
CA SER A 136 4.43 9.13 20.01
C SER A 136 5.01 7.91 20.72
N LYS A 137 4.72 7.74 22.02
CA LYS A 137 5.17 6.58 22.81
C LYS A 137 4.57 5.27 22.31
N VAL A 138 3.26 5.24 22.02
CA VAL A 138 2.61 4.06 21.43
C VAL A 138 3.20 3.74 20.05
N GLN A 139 3.38 4.75 19.19
CA GLN A 139 4.01 4.58 17.88
C GLN A 139 5.45 4.04 17.98
N PHE A 140 6.23 4.53 18.94
CA PHE A 140 7.57 4.03 19.22
C PHE A 140 7.55 2.55 19.65
N LEU A 141 6.65 2.17 20.58
CA LEU A 141 6.52 0.77 21.00
C LEU A 141 6.03 -0.14 19.88
N GLU A 142 5.17 0.33 18.98
CA GLU A 142 4.78 -0.39 17.76
C GLU A 142 5.96 -0.60 16.82
N LEU A 143 6.84 0.40 16.65
CA LEU A 143 8.08 0.28 15.88
C LEU A 143 9.05 -0.72 16.52
N VAL A 144 9.23 -0.67 17.84
CA VAL A 144 10.03 -1.67 18.59
C VAL A 144 9.43 -3.07 18.43
N LYS A 145 8.09 -3.19 18.45
CA LYS A 145 7.40 -4.48 18.25
C LYS A 145 7.66 -5.00 16.84
N LYS A 146 7.58 -4.14 15.84
CA LYS A 146 7.89 -4.47 14.44
C LYS A 146 9.35 -4.88 14.26
N TYR A 147 10.28 -4.23 14.94
CA TYR A 147 11.69 -4.62 14.98
C TYR A 147 11.88 -5.98 15.66
N GLN A 148 11.24 -6.20 16.81
CA GLN A 148 11.35 -7.46 17.55
C GLN A 148 10.69 -8.63 16.80
N MET A 149 9.64 -8.36 16.02
CA MET A 149 9.03 -9.34 15.10
C MET A 149 10.01 -9.86 14.05
N MET A 150 11.14 -9.20 13.84
CA MET A 150 12.25 -9.72 13.03
C MET A 150 13.04 -10.80 13.77
N TYR A 151 12.33 -11.75 14.40
CA TYR A 151 12.80 -13.09 14.76
C TYR A 151 13.46 -13.81 13.60
N ALA A 152 13.24 -13.36 12.36
CA ALA A 152 13.97 -13.84 11.21
C ALA A 152 15.48 -13.60 11.33
N GLU A 153 15.96 -12.52 11.98
CA GLU A 153 17.39 -12.14 11.95
C GLU A 153 18.30 -13.02 12.82
N GLN A 154 17.79 -13.67 13.86
CA GLN A 154 18.56 -14.70 14.58
C GLN A 154 18.93 -15.89 13.67
N TRP A 155 18.17 -16.11 12.58
CA TRP A 155 18.43 -17.16 11.60
C TRP A 155 19.30 -16.70 10.42
N GLY A 156 19.80 -15.46 10.45
CA GLY A 156 20.75 -14.99 9.45
C GLY A 156 22.13 -15.64 9.64
N VAL A 157 22.82 -15.89 8.53
CA VAL A 157 24.17 -16.48 8.50
C VAL A 157 25.23 -15.43 8.19
N GLU A 158 26.46 -15.69 8.64
CA GLU A 158 27.63 -14.86 8.33
C GLU A 158 27.99 -14.96 6.84
N SER A 159 28.69 -13.95 6.32
CA SER A 159 29.05 -13.87 4.88
C SER A 159 29.77 -15.14 4.39
N CYS A 160 30.70 -15.67 5.20
CA CYS A 160 31.48 -16.87 4.87
C CYS A 160 30.66 -18.16 4.72
N VAL A 161 29.39 -18.15 5.16
CA VAL A 161 28.47 -19.30 5.08
C VAL A 161 27.57 -19.21 3.84
N LEU A 162 27.52 -18.04 3.17
CA LEU A 162 26.70 -17.84 1.96
C LEU A 162 27.03 -18.83 0.82
N PRO A 163 28.30 -19.23 0.58
CA PRO A 163 28.60 -20.25 -0.42
C PRO A 163 27.89 -21.59 -0.16
N THR A 164 27.70 -21.96 1.10
CA THR A 164 26.97 -23.19 1.50
C THR A 164 25.49 -23.11 1.12
N VAL A 165 24.88 -21.92 1.18
CA VAL A 165 23.50 -21.67 0.73
C VAL A 165 23.37 -21.93 -0.78
N ILE A 166 24.41 -21.63 -1.55
CA ILE A 166 24.40 -21.79 -3.01
C ILE A 166 24.55 -23.26 -3.41
N HIS A 167 25.48 -23.99 -2.80
CA HIS A 167 25.86 -25.36 -3.23
C HIS A 167 24.98 -26.48 -2.62
N ASN A 168 24.06 -26.15 -1.71
CA ASN A 168 23.05 -27.06 -1.17
C ASN A 168 23.60 -28.40 -0.63
N GLY A 169 24.71 -28.36 0.12
CA GLY A 169 25.24 -29.51 0.86
C GLY A 169 25.85 -30.65 0.03
N LYS A 170 25.97 -30.53 -1.31
CA LYS A 170 26.74 -31.49 -2.11
C LYS A 170 28.24 -31.25 -1.95
N THR A 171 28.80 -31.72 -0.84
CA THR A 171 30.23 -31.95 -0.66
C THR A 171 30.47 -33.45 -0.62
N ASP A 172 30.24 -34.12 -1.75
CA ASP A 172 30.88 -35.42 -1.99
C ASP A 172 32.25 -35.13 -2.58
N SER A 173 33.27 -35.23 -1.72
CA SER A 173 34.67 -35.56 -2.01
C SER A 173 35.38 -34.79 -3.14
N VAL A 174 36.52 -34.19 -2.78
CA VAL A 174 37.61 -33.63 -3.59
C VAL A 174 37.74 -32.11 -3.51
N ASP A 175 38.92 -31.70 -3.04
CA ASP A 175 39.51 -30.37 -2.96
C ASP A 175 38.84 -29.29 -3.84
N MET A 176 38.19 -28.33 -3.19
CA MET A 176 37.80 -27.07 -3.83
C MET A 176 38.58 -25.94 -3.17
N ALA A 177 39.52 -25.38 -3.92
CA ALA A 177 40.04 -24.04 -3.65
C ALA A 177 38.84 -23.08 -3.48
N PRO A 178 38.91 -22.07 -2.59
CA PRO A 178 37.80 -21.16 -2.36
C PRO A 178 37.46 -20.46 -3.68
N MET A 179 36.33 -20.84 -4.30
CA MET A 179 35.84 -20.14 -5.46
C MET A 179 35.50 -18.73 -4.98
N ASP A 180 36.21 -17.75 -5.53
CA ASP A 180 36.31 -16.39 -5.04
C ASP A 180 34.91 -15.77 -4.80
N GLU A 181 34.52 -15.53 -3.53
CA GLU A 181 33.25 -14.87 -3.16
C GLU A 181 33.04 -13.56 -3.95
N SER A 182 34.15 -12.93 -4.35
CA SER A 182 34.25 -11.75 -5.22
C SER A 182 33.57 -11.91 -6.58
N SER A 183 33.31 -13.14 -7.04
CA SER A 183 32.69 -13.43 -8.34
C SER A 183 31.15 -13.43 -8.30
N LEU A 184 30.54 -13.64 -7.13
CA LEU A 184 29.08 -13.81 -7.00
C LEU A 184 28.37 -12.57 -6.47
N LEU A 185 28.99 -11.86 -5.53
CA LEU A 185 28.47 -10.63 -4.92
C LEU A 185 29.55 -9.56 -4.94
N LEU A 186 29.16 -8.35 -5.34
CA LEU A 186 30.06 -7.19 -5.46
C LEU A 186 29.68 -6.14 -4.42
N TYR A 187 30.66 -5.78 -3.60
CA TYR A 187 30.52 -4.79 -2.53
C TYR A 187 31.40 -3.57 -2.80
N TYR A 188 30.99 -2.40 -2.29
CA TYR A 188 31.84 -1.22 -2.21
C TYR A 188 32.05 -0.83 -0.75
N ASN A 189 33.28 -0.42 -0.41
CA ASN A 189 33.59 0.12 0.91
C ASN A 189 33.25 1.61 0.92
N THR A 190 32.34 2.04 1.80
CA THR A 190 32.20 3.46 2.10
C THR A 190 33.34 3.89 3.01
N GLU A 191 34.43 4.39 2.42
CA GLU A 191 35.39 5.20 3.16
C GLU A 191 34.73 6.56 3.48
N LYS A 192 34.30 6.78 4.73
CA LYS A 192 34.38 8.08 5.39
C LYS A 192 34.01 8.07 6.88
N HIS A 193 34.98 8.59 7.64
CA HIS A 193 35.02 9.06 9.03
C HIS A 193 35.29 8.05 10.16
N GLN A 194 36.46 8.28 10.75
CA GLN A 194 37.03 7.66 11.95
C GLN A 194 36.03 7.61 13.10
N CYS A 195 35.63 6.40 13.47
CA CYS A 195 35.46 6.01 14.86
C CYS A 195 35.96 4.57 14.96
N HIS A 196 36.91 4.33 15.87
CA HIS A 196 37.50 3.02 16.10
C HIS A 196 36.41 2.01 16.49
N ASN A 197 35.95 1.22 15.51
CA ASN A 197 35.52 -0.17 15.67
C ASN A 197 35.66 -0.87 14.30
N GLN A 198 36.37 -1.98 14.30
CA GLN A 198 36.72 -2.76 13.12
C GLN A 198 35.45 -3.39 12.51
N ASN A 199 34.91 -2.76 11.46
CA ASN A 199 34.24 -3.37 10.29
C ASN A 199 33.57 -2.24 9.50
N GLY A 200 34.19 -1.83 8.39
CA GLY A 200 33.54 -0.91 7.45
C GLY A 200 32.24 -1.53 6.93
N VAL A 201 31.16 -0.75 6.91
CA VAL A 201 29.88 -1.19 6.34
C VAL A 201 30.09 -1.45 4.85
N ARG A 202 30.04 -2.72 4.44
CA ARG A 202 30.11 -3.12 3.03
C ARG A 202 28.71 -3.06 2.43
N VAL A 203 28.50 -2.19 1.45
CA VAL A 203 27.20 -2.05 0.80
C VAL A 203 27.16 -2.87 -0.48
N LEU A 204 26.21 -3.80 -0.57
CA LEU A 204 25.98 -4.61 -1.78
C LEU A 204 25.62 -3.73 -2.98
N GLN A 205 26.42 -3.81 -4.04
CA GLN A 205 26.24 -3.07 -5.28
C GLN A 205 25.62 -3.91 -6.39
N ALA A 206 26.00 -5.17 -6.47
CA ALA A 206 25.52 -6.09 -7.49
C ALA A 206 25.79 -7.55 -7.18
N GLY A 207 25.18 -8.45 -7.93
CA GLY A 207 25.45 -9.87 -7.82
C GLY A 207 24.89 -10.68 -8.98
N THR A 208 25.34 -11.93 -9.10
CA THR A 208 24.67 -12.93 -9.95
C THR A 208 23.28 -13.24 -9.37
N PRO A 209 22.33 -13.79 -10.17
CA PRO A 209 21.02 -14.18 -9.64
C PRO A 209 21.10 -15.08 -8.39
N LEU A 210 21.98 -16.09 -8.40
CA LEU A 210 22.21 -16.97 -7.26
C LEU A 210 22.85 -16.25 -6.07
N GLY A 211 23.81 -15.36 -6.31
CA GLY A 211 24.41 -14.54 -5.25
C GLY A 211 23.35 -13.67 -4.56
N LEU A 212 22.49 -13.01 -5.34
CA LEU A 212 21.41 -12.17 -4.81
C LEU A 212 20.37 -12.99 -4.04
N MET A 213 20.03 -14.19 -4.50
CA MET A 213 19.17 -15.11 -3.73
C MET A 213 19.84 -15.55 -2.42
N ALA A 214 21.12 -15.89 -2.45
CA ALA A 214 21.87 -16.28 -1.26
C ALA A 214 21.95 -15.14 -0.24
N TYR A 215 22.08 -13.88 -0.68
CA TYR A 215 22.14 -12.73 0.23
C TYR A 215 20.87 -12.54 1.09
N LEU A 216 19.71 -13.14 0.73
CA LEU A 216 18.53 -13.21 1.59
C LEU A 216 18.81 -13.90 2.94
N TYR A 217 19.81 -14.76 2.98
CA TYR A 217 20.23 -15.50 4.16
C TYR A 217 21.26 -14.75 5.01
N SER A 218 21.77 -13.62 4.52
CA SER A 218 22.74 -12.81 5.27
C SER A 218 22.15 -12.28 6.58
N ARG A 219 23.01 -12.09 7.57
CA ARG A 219 22.68 -11.68 8.95
C ARG A 219 21.77 -10.45 9.08
N ASN A 220 21.84 -9.51 8.15
CA ASN A 220 21.12 -8.23 8.22
C ASN A 220 20.12 -8.04 7.07
N ALA A 221 19.79 -9.07 6.30
CA ALA A 221 18.98 -8.87 5.10
C ALA A 221 17.55 -8.36 5.37
N PHE A 222 16.91 -8.67 6.51
CA PHE A 222 15.63 -8.02 6.81
C PHE A 222 15.85 -6.59 7.33
N LEU A 223 16.89 -6.35 8.12
CA LEU A 223 17.21 -5.04 8.72
C LEU A 223 17.55 -4.01 7.65
N GLU A 224 18.31 -4.41 6.65
CA GLU A 224 18.66 -3.58 5.49
C GLU A 224 17.49 -3.39 4.52
N GLY A 225 16.36 -4.05 4.79
CA GLY A 225 15.19 -4.12 3.91
C GLY A 225 15.42 -4.84 2.60
N TYR A 226 16.49 -5.64 2.53
CA TYR A 226 16.87 -6.39 1.36
C TYR A 226 15.78 -7.39 0.96
N VAL A 227 15.15 -8.07 1.92
CA VAL A 227 14.08 -9.06 1.63
C VAL A 227 12.94 -8.42 0.86
N GLN A 228 12.35 -7.32 1.34
CA GLN A 228 11.23 -6.66 0.66
C GLN A 228 11.66 -6.06 -0.68
N GLN A 229 12.87 -5.48 -0.75
CA GLN A 229 13.43 -4.96 -1.99
C GLN A 229 13.58 -6.08 -3.03
N PHE A 230 14.04 -7.25 -2.60
CA PHE A 230 14.17 -8.45 -3.42
C PHE A 230 12.80 -8.93 -3.89
N LEU A 231 11.85 -9.13 -2.99
CA LEU A 231 10.50 -9.64 -3.31
C LEU A 231 9.77 -8.75 -4.31
N TYR A 232 9.98 -7.43 -4.26
CA TYR A 232 9.44 -6.53 -5.28
C TYR A 232 10.15 -6.65 -6.64
N THR A 233 11.45 -6.92 -6.69
CA THR A 233 12.25 -6.70 -7.92
C THR A 233 12.93 -7.94 -8.50
N PHE A 234 12.87 -9.11 -7.88
CA PHE A 234 13.59 -10.30 -8.35
C PHE A 234 13.20 -10.75 -9.77
N ARG A 235 11.97 -10.42 -10.21
CA ARG A 235 11.43 -10.74 -11.55
C ARG A 235 12.25 -10.17 -12.71
N TYR A 236 13.13 -9.20 -12.46
CA TYR A 236 14.10 -8.68 -13.45
C TYR A 236 15.27 -9.64 -13.72
N PHE A 237 15.50 -10.64 -12.87
CA PHE A 237 16.69 -11.51 -12.96
C PHE A 237 16.46 -12.96 -12.56
N CYS A 238 15.26 -13.31 -12.08
CA CYS A 238 14.88 -14.65 -11.63
C CYS A 238 13.38 -14.86 -11.83
N THR A 239 12.95 -16.04 -12.29
CA THR A 239 11.52 -16.37 -12.37
C THR A 239 10.94 -16.79 -11.03
N GLN A 240 9.61 -16.75 -10.89
CA GLN A 240 8.95 -17.23 -9.67
C GLN A 240 9.26 -18.71 -9.41
N GLU A 241 9.30 -19.55 -10.44
CA GLU A 241 9.61 -20.97 -10.32
C GLU A 241 11.06 -21.20 -9.87
N GLU A 242 12.02 -20.47 -10.45
CA GLU A 242 13.43 -20.54 -10.07
C GLU A 242 13.63 -20.15 -8.61
N PHE A 243 12.99 -19.07 -8.16
CA PHE A 243 13.07 -18.63 -6.77
C PHE A 243 12.40 -19.62 -5.81
N LEU A 244 11.23 -20.16 -6.18
CA LEU A 244 10.56 -21.18 -5.39
C LEU A 244 11.45 -22.42 -5.24
N GLN A 245 11.98 -22.96 -6.35
CA GLN A 245 12.86 -24.12 -6.31
C GLN A 245 14.11 -23.85 -5.46
N PHE A 246 14.71 -22.66 -5.58
CA PHE A 246 15.82 -22.26 -4.72
C PHE A 246 15.47 -22.39 -3.23
N LEU A 247 14.29 -21.95 -2.80
CA LEU A 247 13.85 -22.10 -1.41
C LEU A 247 13.55 -23.56 -1.03
N LEU A 248 12.82 -24.29 -1.88
CA LEU A 248 12.41 -25.68 -1.61
C LEU A 248 13.60 -26.64 -1.49
N ASP A 249 14.62 -26.44 -2.32
CA ASP A 249 15.88 -27.18 -2.28
C ASP A 249 16.62 -27.02 -0.94
N ARG A 250 16.58 -25.82 -0.36
CA ARG A 250 17.28 -25.47 0.89
C ARG A 250 16.50 -26.00 2.08
N ILE A 251 15.17 -25.92 2.03
CA ILE A 251 14.32 -26.59 3.01
C ILE A 251 14.60 -28.10 2.95
N SER A 252 14.56 -28.73 1.78
CA SER A 252 14.74 -30.17 1.63
C SER A 252 16.09 -30.67 2.16
N SER A 253 17.18 -29.96 1.89
CA SER A 253 18.53 -30.38 2.29
C SER A 253 18.82 -30.16 3.78
N THR A 254 18.14 -29.21 4.44
CA THR A 254 18.43 -28.82 5.84
C THR A 254 17.39 -29.32 6.84
N LEU A 255 16.17 -29.66 6.41
CA LEU A 255 15.04 -30.03 7.28
C LEU A 255 15.34 -31.21 8.19
N SER A 256 16.05 -32.24 7.71
CA SER A 256 16.44 -33.41 8.53
C SER A 256 17.47 -33.08 9.61
N SER A 257 18.28 -32.02 9.41
CA SER A 257 19.34 -31.61 10.34
C SER A 257 18.91 -30.53 11.34
N ALA A 258 17.77 -29.86 11.08
CA ALA A 258 17.31 -28.70 11.84
C ALA A 258 16.83 -29.03 13.27
N SER A 259 16.64 -30.31 13.61
CA SER A 259 16.14 -30.77 14.92
C SER A 259 17.23 -30.96 15.98
N LEU A 260 18.51 -30.89 15.61
CA LEU A 260 19.63 -31.30 16.49
C LEU A 260 20.27 -30.15 17.28
N ASP A 261 20.42 -28.94 16.69
CA ASP A 261 20.93 -27.75 17.39
C ASP A 261 20.54 -26.43 16.66
N PRO A 262 19.90 -25.44 17.34
CA PRO A 262 19.54 -24.15 16.77
C PRO A 262 20.72 -23.26 16.36
N SER A 263 21.94 -23.53 16.86
CA SER A 263 23.11 -22.70 16.55
C SER A 263 23.75 -22.99 15.19
N THR A 264 23.47 -24.16 14.60
CA THR A 264 24.13 -24.63 13.38
C THR A 264 23.73 -23.82 12.15
N SER A 265 24.66 -23.67 11.21
CA SER A 265 24.40 -23.01 9.92
C SER A 265 23.22 -23.63 9.15
N LEU A 266 23.05 -24.95 9.21
CA LEU A 266 21.97 -25.65 8.51
C LEU A 266 20.60 -25.33 9.13
N THR A 267 20.49 -25.32 10.46
CA THR A 267 19.24 -24.93 11.15
C THR A 267 18.87 -23.48 10.84
N LYS A 268 19.86 -22.58 10.83
CA LYS A 268 19.68 -21.17 10.42
C LYS A 268 19.16 -21.06 8.99
N ILE A 269 19.77 -21.76 8.04
CA ILE A 269 19.31 -21.80 6.65
C ILE A 269 17.89 -22.35 6.55
N CYS A 270 17.56 -23.44 7.24
CA CYS A 270 16.22 -24.03 7.22
C CYS A 270 15.16 -23.01 7.68
N ASN A 271 15.35 -22.45 8.88
CA ASN A 271 14.40 -21.51 9.47
C ASN A 271 14.30 -20.25 8.61
N ARG A 272 15.43 -19.69 8.16
CA ARG A 272 15.47 -18.51 7.29
C ARG A 272 14.69 -18.74 5.99
N SER A 273 14.77 -19.93 5.39
CA SER A 273 14.00 -20.30 4.20
C SER A 273 12.49 -20.21 4.45
N PHE A 274 12.01 -20.71 5.60
CA PHE A 274 10.60 -20.59 5.97
C PHE A 274 10.17 -19.14 6.18
N TYR A 275 10.98 -18.30 6.83
CA TYR A 275 10.69 -16.87 7.01
C TYR A 275 10.62 -16.12 5.66
N ILE A 276 11.54 -16.41 4.73
CA ILE A 276 11.52 -15.80 3.39
C ILE A 276 10.27 -16.24 2.63
N LEU A 277 9.94 -17.53 2.65
CA LEU A 277 8.75 -18.08 2.00
C LEU A 277 7.47 -17.46 2.56
N GLN A 278 7.37 -17.34 3.90
CA GLN A 278 6.26 -16.67 4.55
C GLN A 278 6.16 -15.20 4.13
N ALA A 279 7.26 -14.45 4.17
CA ALA A 279 7.26 -13.05 3.71
C ALA A 279 6.84 -12.92 2.24
N TRP A 280 7.26 -13.86 1.40
CA TRP A 280 6.86 -13.88 -0.01
C TRP A 280 5.36 -14.13 -0.19
N ILE A 281 4.77 -15.06 0.57
CA ILE A 281 3.32 -15.30 0.58
C ILE A 281 2.59 -14.07 1.13
N GLU A 282 3.00 -13.52 2.26
CA GLU A 282 2.34 -12.37 2.89
C GLU A 282 2.32 -11.14 1.97
N ASP A 283 3.45 -10.83 1.33
CA ASP A 283 3.58 -9.62 0.51
C ASP A 283 3.08 -9.83 -0.92
N CYS A 284 3.41 -10.95 -1.57
CA CYS A 284 3.23 -11.12 -3.02
C CYS A 284 2.22 -12.20 -3.43
N TYR A 285 1.38 -12.72 -2.51
CA TYR A 285 0.37 -13.75 -2.85
C TYR A 285 -0.48 -13.38 -4.06
N SER A 286 -1.01 -12.15 -4.08
CA SER A 286 -1.94 -11.70 -5.12
C SER A 286 -1.30 -11.64 -6.51
N VAL A 287 0.00 -11.39 -6.61
CA VAL A 287 0.71 -11.15 -7.88
C VAL A 287 1.48 -12.35 -8.40
N ASP A 288 1.93 -13.27 -7.53
CA ASP A 288 2.69 -14.46 -7.95
C ASP A 288 1.88 -15.75 -7.81
N PHE A 289 1.30 -16.00 -6.64
CA PHE A 289 0.65 -17.28 -6.36
C PHE A 289 -0.79 -17.35 -6.87
N ALA A 290 -1.52 -16.24 -6.77
CA ALA A 290 -2.91 -16.16 -7.20
C ALA A 290 -3.06 -16.01 -8.73
N THR A 291 -1.98 -15.70 -9.44
CA THR A 291 -1.90 -15.57 -10.91
C THR A 291 -1.29 -16.81 -11.55
N ASN A 292 -0.38 -17.51 -10.85
CA ASN A 292 0.28 -18.73 -11.31
C ASN A 292 -0.19 -19.95 -10.51
N THR A 293 -1.21 -20.64 -11.02
CA THR A 293 -1.78 -21.84 -10.37
C THR A 293 -0.75 -22.97 -10.26
N GLY A 294 0.14 -23.13 -11.24
CA GLY A 294 1.19 -24.15 -11.22
C GLY A 294 2.20 -23.94 -10.09
N LEU A 295 2.62 -22.68 -9.87
CA LEU A 295 3.50 -22.31 -8.75
C LEU A 295 2.84 -22.61 -7.40
N LEU A 296 1.56 -22.23 -7.25
CA LEU A 296 0.79 -22.48 -6.03
C LEU A 296 0.59 -23.98 -5.77
N CYS A 297 0.28 -24.77 -6.79
CA CYS A 297 0.17 -26.23 -6.68
C CYS A 297 1.50 -26.85 -6.23
N THR A 298 2.61 -26.48 -6.87
CA THR A 298 3.96 -26.97 -6.52
C THR A 298 4.28 -26.70 -5.05
N LEU A 299 3.98 -25.48 -4.57
CA LEU A 299 4.20 -25.11 -3.18
C LEU A 299 3.32 -25.92 -2.21
N LYS A 300 2.01 -26.05 -2.51
CA LYS A 300 1.08 -26.82 -1.67
C LYS A 300 1.48 -28.30 -1.59
N GLU A 301 1.78 -28.92 -2.73
CA GLU A 301 2.23 -30.31 -2.79
C GLU A 301 3.51 -30.53 -1.99
N PHE A 302 4.48 -29.62 -2.10
CA PHE A 302 5.71 -29.68 -1.30
C PHE A 302 5.43 -29.59 0.20
N ILE A 303 4.61 -28.62 0.63
CA ILE A 303 4.29 -28.44 2.04
C ILE A 303 3.58 -29.68 2.60
N SER A 304 2.56 -30.17 1.90
CA SER A 304 1.78 -31.32 2.35
C SER A 304 2.59 -32.63 2.38
N SER A 305 3.50 -32.84 1.41
CA SER A 305 4.26 -34.08 1.31
C SER A 305 5.50 -34.12 2.21
N LYS A 306 6.25 -33.01 2.30
CA LYS A 306 7.58 -33.00 2.93
C LYS A 306 7.67 -32.19 4.22
N VAL A 307 6.78 -31.22 4.46
CA VAL A 307 6.93 -30.28 5.58
C VAL A 307 5.93 -30.58 6.70
N ALA A 308 4.65 -30.73 6.36
CA ALA A 308 3.56 -30.93 7.33
C ALA A 308 3.71 -32.22 8.15
N SER A 309 4.33 -33.24 7.58
CA SER A 309 4.60 -34.52 8.27
C SER A 309 5.76 -34.43 9.29
N LEU A 310 6.59 -33.40 9.21
CA LEU A 310 7.84 -33.29 9.98
C LEU A 310 7.81 -32.17 11.03
N ASN A 311 7.00 -31.13 10.84
CA ASN A 311 6.97 -29.99 11.76
C ASN A 311 5.64 -29.23 11.74
N GLY A 312 5.41 -28.41 12.78
CA GLY A 312 4.26 -27.50 12.84
C GLY A 312 4.34 -26.30 11.89
N TYR A 313 5.36 -26.19 11.03
CA TYR A 313 5.46 -25.13 10.02
C TYR A 313 4.55 -25.40 8.83
N GLY A 314 4.40 -26.67 8.44
CA GLY A 314 3.61 -27.04 7.26
C GLY A 314 2.14 -26.65 7.41
N GLU A 315 1.53 -26.98 8.55
CA GLU A 315 0.14 -26.61 8.85
C GLU A 315 -0.08 -25.09 8.83
N ARG A 316 0.87 -24.31 9.36
CA ARG A 316 0.78 -22.83 9.39
C ARG A 316 0.94 -22.21 8.01
N LEU A 317 1.83 -22.73 7.17
CA LEU A 317 1.97 -22.23 5.80
C LEU A 317 0.73 -22.54 4.97
N LEU A 318 0.11 -23.71 5.19
CA LEU A 318 -1.18 -24.04 4.56
C LEU A 318 -2.28 -23.10 5.04
N SER A 319 -2.40 -22.84 6.36
CA SER A 319 -3.39 -21.88 6.87
C SER A 319 -3.15 -20.46 6.34
N LEU A 320 -1.89 -20.04 6.21
CA LEU A 320 -1.53 -18.75 5.61
C LEU A 320 -1.96 -18.65 4.14
N LEU A 321 -1.78 -19.72 3.36
CA LEU A 321 -2.22 -19.76 1.96
C LEU A 321 -3.75 -19.73 1.84
N GLU A 322 -4.46 -20.38 2.76
CA GLU A 322 -5.93 -20.34 2.84
C GLU A 322 -6.43 -18.92 3.19
N ASP A 323 -5.85 -18.30 4.22
CA ASP A 323 -6.14 -16.92 4.62
C ASP A 323 -5.88 -15.93 3.48
N ALA A 324 -4.73 -16.06 2.80
CA ALA A 324 -4.37 -15.21 1.67
C ALA A 324 -5.34 -15.40 0.49
N SER A 325 -5.80 -16.63 0.24
CA SER A 325 -6.82 -16.93 -0.75
C SER A 325 -8.17 -16.30 -0.41
N ALA A 326 -8.60 -16.38 0.86
CA ALA A 326 -9.86 -15.81 1.32
C ALA A 326 -9.89 -14.27 1.25
N ARG A 327 -8.75 -13.60 1.49
CA ARG A 327 -8.65 -12.13 1.31
C ARG A 327 -8.93 -11.68 -0.12
N LYS A 328 -8.67 -12.53 -1.13
CA LYS A 328 -8.97 -12.24 -2.54
C LYS A 328 -10.48 -12.29 -2.82
N SER A 329 -11.20 -13.29 -2.31
CA SER A 329 -12.64 -13.46 -2.55
C SER A 329 -13.50 -12.42 -1.80
N GLY A 330 -13.12 -12.04 -0.58
CA GLY A 330 -13.88 -11.07 0.24
C GLY A 330 -13.87 -9.63 -0.27
N SER A 331 -13.03 -9.29 -1.26
CA SER A 331 -12.94 -7.93 -1.83
C SER A 331 -14.05 -7.58 -2.84
N ALA A 332 -14.89 -8.55 -3.21
CA ALA A 332 -16.03 -8.38 -4.10
C ALA A 332 -17.37 -8.15 -3.36
N ASP A 333 -17.54 -8.70 -2.15
CA ASP A 333 -18.85 -8.80 -1.48
C ASP A 333 -19.06 -7.89 -0.27
N GLN A 334 -18.09 -7.06 0.13
CA GLN A 334 -18.26 -6.12 1.26
C GLN A 334 -19.15 -4.89 0.96
N CYS A 335 -19.81 -4.82 -0.20
CA CYS A 335 -20.64 -3.68 -0.59
C CYS A 335 -22.15 -3.90 -0.49
N SER A 336 -22.65 -5.07 -0.06
CA SER A 336 -24.10 -5.34 -0.06
C SER A 336 -24.74 -5.78 1.27
N SER A 337 -23.98 -5.99 2.35
CA SER A 337 -24.60 -6.37 3.63
C SER A 337 -23.90 -5.72 4.82
N MET A 338 -24.37 -4.53 5.18
CA MET A 338 -24.21 -4.01 6.53
C MET A 338 -25.58 -3.44 6.94
N ASP A 339 -26.52 -4.35 7.13
CA ASP A 339 -27.76 -4.05 7.84
C ASP A 339 -27.97 -5.08 8.96
N ARG A 340 -28.09 -4.54 10.18
CA ARG A 340 -28.43 -5.17 11.46
C ARG A 340 -27.42 -6.16 12.09
N CYS A 341 -26.63 -5.66 13.06
CA CYS A 341 -26.61 -6.25 14.40
C CYS A 341 -25.97 -5.29 15.42
N GLU A 342 -26.42 -5.41 16.64
CA GLU A 342 -26.38 -4.41 17.71
C GLU A 342 -24.98 -4.15 18.29
N GLU A 343 -24.86 -2.95 18.85
CA GLU A 343 -23.77 -2.55 19.73
C GLU A 343 -23.77 -3.45 20.97
N GLU A 344 -22.62 -4.11 21.23
CA GLU A 344 -22.03 -4.43 22.55
C GLU A 344 -21.25 -5.76 22.47
N GLY A 345 -19.93 -5.68 22.33
CA GLY A 345 -19.06 -6.87 22.46
C GLY A 345 -17.68 -6.77 21.82
N GLU A 346 -17.53 -6.06 20.70
CA GLU A 346 -16.30 -6.15 19.87
C GLU A 346 -15.51 -4.83 19.78
N GLU A 347 -15.31 -4.13 20.91
CA GLU A 347 -14.54 -2.88 20.93
C GLU A 347 -12.99 -3.08 20.95
N GLY A 348 -12.52 -4.33 20.93
CA GLY A 348 -11.11 -4.71 21.10
C GLY A 348 -10.21 -4.55 19.87
N ARG A 349 -10.77 -4.60 18.65
CA ARG A 349 -10.00 -4.64 17.39
C ARG A 349 -10.11 -3.39 16.51
N LYS A 350 -10.61 -2.27 17.03
CA LYS A 350 -10.47 -0.99 16.33
C LYS A 350 -8.98 -0.61 16.35
N THR A 351 -8.32 -0.63 15.19
CA THR A 351 -6.91 -0.24 15.04
C THR A 351 -6.69 1.13 15.69
N LEU A 352 -5.65 1.27 16.50
CA LEU A 352 -5.24 2.52 17.16
C LEU A 352 -5.22 3.71 16.18
N HIS A 353 -4.87 3.42 14.93
CA HIS A 353 -4.90 4.34 13.81
C HIS A 353 -6.26 5.06 13.62
N SER A 354 -7.38 4.35 13.74
CA SER A 354 -8.75 4.91 13.67
C SER A 354 -9.04 5.92 14.79
N LEU A 355 -8.54 5.66 16.00
CA LEU A 355 -8.72 6.53 17.16
C LEU A 355 -7.80 7.76 17.12
N CYS A 356 -6.56 7.59 16.64
CA CYS A 356 -5.62 8.68 16.36
C CYS A 356 -6.15 9.67 15.30
N LYS A 357 -6.96 9.19 14.35
CA LYS A 357 -7.49 9.97 13.22
C LYS A 357 -8.56 10.99 13.63
N LYS A 358 -9.47 10.59 14.55
CA LYS A 358 -10.57 11.46 15.04
C LYS A 358 -10.09 12.76 15.71
N LEU A 359 -8.86 12.81 16.22
CA LEU A 359 -8.27 14.03 16.80
C LEU A 359 -7.60 14.94 15.77
N SER A 360 -7.16 14.39 14.64
CA SER A 360 -6.43 15.15 13.61
C SER A 360 -7.38 15.96 12.72
N GLU A 361 -8.58 15.44 12.45
CA GLU A 361 -9.61 16.11 11.63
C GLU A 361 -10.13 17.44 12.22
N ASP A 362 -10.08 17.61 13.55
CA ASP A 362 -10.50 18.86 14.21
C ASP A 362 -9.42 19.97 14.14
N VAL A 363 -8.18 19.62 13.78
CA VAL A 363 -7.03 20.55 13.81
C VAL A 363 -6.66 21.08 12.41
N SER A 364 -6.90 20.33 11.34
CA SER A 364 -6.42 20.67 9.98
C SER A 364 -7.25 21.72 9.25
N ARG A 365 -8.33 22.26 9.84
CA ARG A 365 -9.19 23.29 9.21
C ARG A 365 -8.56 24.69 9.10
N LYS A 366 -7.25 24.86 9.33
CA LYS A 366 -6.56 26.14 9.18
C LYS A 366 -5.41 26.05 8.17
N ASN A 367 -5.67 26.67 7.02
CA ASN A 367 -4.72 27.24 6.05
C ASN A 367 -3.91 26.27 5.18
N PHE A 368 -4.45 26.00 4.00
CA PHE A 368 -3.75 25.48 2.83
C PHE A 368 -3.07 26.62 2.07
N TYR A 369 -1.73 26.60 2.00
CA TYR A 369 -0.96 27.29 0.95
C TYR A 369 0.32 26.48 0.72
N TRP A 370 0.42 25.79 -0.42
CA TRP A 370 1.74 25.48 -0.97
C TRP A 370 2.16 26.73 -1.74
N LYS A 371 2.96 27.60 -1.11
CA LYS A 371 3.51 28.77 -1.81
C LYS A 371 4.67 28.29 -2.67
N LEU A 372 4.46 28.21 -3.99
CA LEU A 372 5.56 28.37 -4.93
C LEU A 372 6.16 29.76 -4.69
N SER A 373 7.42 29.82 -4.28
CA SER A 373 8.08 31.08 -3.95
C SER A 373 8.28 31.92 -5.21
N LYS A 374 7.45 32.95 -5.42
CA LYS A 374 7.84 34.15 -6.16
C LYS A 374 7.12 35.39 -5.58
N GLY A 375 7.92 36.40 -5.22
CA GLY A 375 7.54 37.82 -5.18
C GLY A 375 6.79 38.32 -3.94
N VAL A 376 7.35 39.36 -3.32
CA VAL A 376 6.81 40.10 -2.17
C VAL A 376 5.62 40.97 -2.61
N GLY A 377 4.50 40.91 -1.88
CA GLY A 377 3.33 41.78 -2.03
C GLY A 377 2.29 41.54 -0.92
N PRO A 378 1.56 42.57 -0.45
CA PRO A 378 0.91 42.54 0.86
C PRO A 378 -0.42 41.76 0.93
N ILE A 379 -0.66 41.24 2.14
CA ILE A 379 -1.70 40.27 2.52
C ILE A 379 -3.07 40.97 2.66
N ALA A 380 -4.09 40.45 1.97
CA ALA A 380 -5.50 40.79 2.23
C ALA A 380 -6.21 39.63 2.94
N GLN A 381 -6.67 39.88 4.17
CA GLN A 381 -7.53 39.00 4.96
C GLN A 381 -8.94 38.93 4.35
N CYS A 382 -9.38 37.75 3.92
CA CYS A 382 -10.79 37.52 3.60
C CYS A 382 -11.55 37.25 4.91
N GLN A 383 -12.51 38.12 5.22
CA GLN A 383 -13.33 38.07 6.42
C GLN A 383 -14.27 36.85 6.42
N ARG A 384 -14.47 36.33 7.63
CA ARG A 384 -15.32 35.20 8.00
C ARG A 384 -16.78 35.66 8.02
N GLU A 385 -17.58 35.27 7.04
CA GLU A 385 -19.03 35.35 7.17
C GLU A 385 -19.56 34.29 8.13
N ARG A 386 -20.49 34.75 8.96
CA ARG A 386 -20.99 34.14 10.19
C ARG A 386 -22.25 33.35 9.84
N LEU A 387 -22.28 32.04 10.06
CA LEU A 387 -23.51 31.24 10.01
C LEU A 387 -24.48 31.71 11.11
N PRO A 388 -25.76 31.98 10.82
CA PRO A 388 -26.79 32.01 11.83
C PRO A 388 -27.35 30.61 12.08
N THR A 389 -27.40 30.26 13.36
CA THR A 389 -28.14 29.13 13.94
C THR A 389 -29.64 29.29 13.68
N SER A 390 -30.32 28.25 13.21
CA SER A 390 -31.78 28.12 13.39
C SER A 390 -32.22 26.65 13.49
N SER A 391 -33.36 26.50 14.14
CA SER A 391 -33.89 25.37 14.89
C SER A 391 -34.17 24.10 14.08
N ALA A 392 -34.12 22.96 14.78
CA ALA A 392 -34.58 21.66 14.33
C ALA A 392 -36.07 21.69 13.97
N VAL A 393 -36.40 21.22 12.76
CA VAL A 393 -37.74 20.77 12.36
C VAL A 393 -37.53 19.48 11.55
N LEU A 394 -38.28 18.42 11.91
CA LEU A 394 -38.22 17.09 11.30
C LEU A 394 -38.34 17.13 9.76
N PRO A 395 -37.68 16.20 9.03
CA PRO A 395 -37.97 16.02 7.62
C PRO A 395 -39.31 15.28 7.44
N LYS A 396 -40.23 15.89 6.70
CA LYS A 396 -41.43 15.22 6.16
C LYS A 396 -41.03 14.22 5.07
N PRO A 397 -41.72 13.08 4.93
CA PRO A 397 -41.48 12.14 3.85
C PRO A 397 -41.99 12.73 2.53
N CYS A 398 -41.12 12.82 1.52
CA CYS A 398 -41.53 13.12 0.15
C CYS A 398 -41.81 11.80 -0.58
N SER A 399 -43.08 11.52 -0.84
CA SER A 399 -43.53 10.44 -1.70
C SER A 399 -43.14 10.75 -3.15
N PHE A 400 -42.32 9.89 -3.76
CA PHE A 400 -42.12 9.90 -5.21
C PHE A 400 -43.24 9.09 -5.85
N THR A 401 -44.08 9.76 -6.64
CA THR A 401 -44.93 9.11 -7.63
C THR A 401 -44.07 8.55 -8.74
N GLU A 402 -44.27 7.28 -9.04
CA GLU A 402 -43.70 6.58 -10.19
C GLU A 402 -44.07 7.32 -11.48
N ALA A 403 -43.05 7.75 -12.23
CA ALA A 403 -43.20 8.19 -13.61
C ALA A 403 -42.28 7.35 -14.50
N LYS A 404 -42.92 6.70 -15.48
CA LYS A 404 -42.34 5.79 -16.48
C LYS A 404 -41.23 6.46 -17.29
N GLY A 405 -40.31 5.62 -17.75
CA GLY A 405 -39.07 6.00 -18.44
C GLY A 405 -39.27 6.86 -19.68
N ASP A 406 -38.62 8.02 -19.67
CA ASP A 406 -37.72 8.50 -20.72
C ASP A 406 -36.95 9.72 -20.19
N ALA A 407 -35.64 9.77 -20.47
CA ALA A 407 -34.70 10.89 -20.23
C ALA A 407 -34.51 11.42 -18.79
N VAL A 408 -33.80 10.68 -17.92
CA VAL A 408 -33.10 11.28 -16.77
C VAL A 408 -31.85 12.02 -17.28
N GLY A 409 -31.99 13.32 -17.56
CA GLY A 409 -30.97 14.12 -18.24
C GLY A 409 -29.69 14.45 -17.43
N PRO A 410 -28.73 15.18 -18.02
CA PRO A 410 -27.41 15.58 -17.46
C PRO A 410 -27.46 16.56 -16.26
N TYR A 411 -28.58 16.62 -15.55
CA TYR A 411 -28.89 17.64 -14.54
C TYR A 411 -28.30 17.33 -13.16
N LEU A 412 -28.16 16.05 -12.79
CA LEU A 412 -27.79 15.64 -11.43
C LEU A 412 -26.40 16.15 -10.98
N LEU A 413 -25.41 16.27 -11.87
CA LEU A 413 -24.06 16.70 -11.47
C LEU A 413 -24.00 18.12 -10.92
N THR A 414 -24.91 18.99 -11.37
CA THR A 414 -24.97 20.38 -10.91
C THR A 414 -25.73 20.51 -9.58
N GLU A 415 -26.58 19.54 -9.26
CA GLU A 415 -27.40 19.50 -8.03
C GLU A 415 -26.56 19.12 -6.80
N TYR A 416 -25.57 18.24 -6.95
CA TYR A 416 -24.69 17.87 -5.84
C TYR A 416 -23.65 18.96 -5.56
N SER A 417 -23.26 19.13 -4.30
CA SER A 417 -22.16 20.03 -3.94
C SER A 417 -20.82 19.50 -4.47
N THR A 418 -19.87 20.40 -4.71
CA THR A 418 -18.51 20.04 -5.17
C THR A 418 -17.82 19.10 -4.18
N GLN A 419 -18.04 19.33 -2.88
CA GLN A 419 -17.47 18.52 -1.81
C GLN A 419 -18.03 17.10 -1.79
N GLN A 420 -19.34 16.92 -1.97
CA GLN A 420 -19.96 15.59 -2.06
C GLN A 420 -19.39 14.79 -3.24
N LEU A 421 -19.30 15.41 -4.43
CA LEU A 421 -18.73 14.76 -5.61
C LEU A 421 -17.25 14.40 -5.42
N CYS A 422 -16.45 15.31 -4.85
CA CYS A 422 -15.05 15.05 -4.51
C CYS A 422 -14.91 13.83 -3.59
N TRP A 423 -15.70 13.77 -2.51
CA TRP A 423 -15.63 12.66 -1.56
C TRP A 423 -16.02 11.33 -2.21
N GLN A 424 -17.12 11.29 -2.96
CA GLN A 424 -17.55 10.04 -3.59
C GLN A 424 -16.58 9.58 -4.68
N LEU A 425 -16.09 10.48 -5.55
CA LEU A 425 -15.05 10.14 -6.52
C LEU A 425 -13.75 9.65 -5.85
N THR A 426 -13.39 10.24 -4.69
CA THR A 426 -12.23 9.79 -3.92
C THR A 426 -12.43 8.38 -3.35
N LEU A 427 -13.61 8.05 -2.82
CA LEU A 427 -13.91 6.70 -2.35
C LEU A 427 -13.91 5.68 -3.49
N LEU A 428 -14.45 6.04 -4.66
CA LEU A 428 -14.41 5.20 -5.87
C LEU A 428 -12.97 4.93 -6.33
N GLN A 429 -12.14 5.98 -6.37
CA GLN A 429 -10.74 5.85 -6.75
C GLN A 429 -9.92 5.07 -5.71
N GLN A 430 -10.21 5.24 -4.42
CA GLN A 430 -9.59 4.47 -3.34
C GLN A 430 -9.85 2.97 -3.48
N GLU A 431 -11.08 2.58 -3.82
CA GLU A 431 -11.45 1.16 -3.97
C GLU A 431 -10.57 0.45 -5.00
N VAL A 432 -10.30 1.10 -6.14
CA VAL A 432 -9.42 0.56 -7.18
C VAL A 432 -7.95 0.62 -6.74
N PHE A 433 -7.53 1.70 -6.07
CA PHE A 433 -6.15 1.85 -5.61
C PHE A 433 -5.76 0.83 -4.52
N LEU A 434 -6.66 0.47 -3.60
CA LEU A 434 -6.40 -0.50 -2.53
C LEU A 434 -6.12 -1.92 -3.03
N LYS A 435 -6.54 -2.25 -4.26
CA LYS A 435 -6.29 -3.54 -4.91
C LYS A 435 -4.93 -3.58 -5.63
N CYS A 436 -4.23 -2.45 -5.73
CA CYS A 436 -2.92 -2.36 -6.37
C CYS A 436 -1.82 -2.98 -5.51
N HIS A 437 -0.83 -3.57 -6.16
CA HIS A 437 0.41 -4.05 -5.55
C HIS A 437 1.62 -3.34 -6.20
N PRO A 438 2.71 -3.06 -5.46
CA PRO A 438 3.92 -2.44 -6.00
C PRO A 438 4.43 -3.07 -7.31
N VAL A 439 4.37 -4.41 -7.40
CA VAL A 439 4.83 -5.17 -8.58
C VAL A 439 4.04 -4.85 -9.85
N HIS A 440 2.79 -4.40 -9.75
CA HIS A 440 1.98 -4.04 -10.93
C HIS A 440 2.59 -2.90 -11.76
N PHE A 441 3.41 -2.05 -11.14
CA PHE A 441 4.03 -0.90 -11.81
C PHE A 441 5.31 -1.24 -12.58
N LEU A 442 5.88 -2.41 -12.33
CA LEU A 442 7.13 -2.86 -12.93
C LEU A 442 6.92 -3.29 -14.38
N ASN A 443 7.96 -3.12 -15.20
CA ASN A 443 8.02 -3.56 -16.59
C ASN A 443 6.78 -3.10 -17.38
N SER A 444 6.25 -1.92 -17.07
CA SER A 444 4.95 -1.46 -17.58
C SER A 444 5.01 -1.11 -19.08
N ARG A 445 6.18 -0.79 -19.62
CA ARG A 445 6.39 -0.63 -21.07
C ARG A 445 6.10 -1.91 -21.84
N ALA A 446 6.42 -3.08 -21.28
CA ALA A 446 6.12 -4.39 -21.88
C ALA A 446 4.62 -4.62 -22.07
N LEU A 447 3.80 -4.01 -21.20
CA LEU A 447 2.33 -4.03 -21.28
C LEU A 447 1.76 -2.97 -22.23
N GLY A 448 2.62 -2.17 -22.89
CA GLY A 448 2.21 -1.09 -23.81
C GLY A 448 1.91 0.25 -23.12
N VAL A 449 2.25 0.42 -21.84
CA VAL A 449 2.09 1.70 -21.14
C VAL A 449 3.10 2.71 -21.67
N LYS A 450 2.61 3.84 -22.19
CA LYS A 450 3.43 4.90 -22.79
C LYS A 450 3.65 6.06 -21.80
N ASP A 451 4.78 6.73 -21.91
CA ASP A 451 5.16 7.91 -21.10
C ASP A 451 4.23 9.13 -21.30
N LYS A 452 3.44 9.17 -22.39
CA LYS A 452 2.50 10.26 -22.68
C LYS A 452 1.04 9.77 -22.66
N CYS A 453 0.21 10.38 -21.80
CA CYS A 453 -1.24 10.43 -21.99
C CYS A 453 -1.55 11.30 -23.22
N VAL A 454 -1.26 10.83 -24.43
CA VAL A 454 -1.83 11.46 -25.63
C VAL A 454 -3.22 10.88 -25.79
N ALA A 455 -4.24 11.73 -25.70
CA ALA A 455 -5.60 11.39 -26.11
C ALA A 455 -5.51 10.69 -27.48
N LEU A 456 -6.00 9.46 -27.53
CA LEU A 456 -5.96 8.59 -28.69
C LEU A 456 -6.54 9.35 -29.91
N GLN A 457 -5.67 9.85 -30.79
CA GLN A 457 -6.08 10.22 -32.14
C GLN A 457 -6.30 8.91 -32.90
N LYS A 458 -7.54 8.44 -32.93
CA LYS A 458 -8.01 7.50 -33.96
C LYS A 458 -8.23 8.31 -35.24
N ALA A 459 -7.16 8.63 -35.97
CA ALA A 459 -7.25 8.95 -37.39
C ALA A 459 -5.87 8.91 -38.06
N VAL A 460 -5.86 8.25 -39.21
CA VAL A 460 -4.78 8.10 -40.21
C VAL A 460 -3.77 7.00 -39.91
N SER A 461 -3.88 5.95 -40.72
CA SER A 461 -2.86 4.93 -40.96
C SER A 461 -1.58 5.61 -41.47
N THR A 462 -0.60 5.74 -40.59
CA THR A 462 0.80 5.91 -40.96
C THR A 462 1.59 4.86 -40.21
N GLU A 463 2.41 4.13 -40.97
CA GLU A 463 3.25 3.01 -40.53
C GLU A 463 3.87 3.30 -39.17
N THR A 464 3.35 2.63 -38.13
CA THR A 464 4.03 2.58 -36.85
C THR A 464 5.29 1.75 -37.06
N VAL A 465 6.44 2.40 -37.14
CA VAL A 465 7.73 1.77 -36.87
C VAL A 465 7.55 0.99 -35.58
N SER A 466 7.53 -0.33 -35.68
CA SER A 466 7.37 -1.24 -34.56
C SER A 466 8.59 -1.07 -33.65
N LEU A 467 8.50 -0.16 -32.68
CA LEU A 467 9.39 -0.14 -31.53
C LEU A 467 9.18 -1.47 -30.85
N LYS A 468 10.10 -2.41 -31.09
CA LYS A 468 10.14 -3.71 -30.44
C LYS A 468 10.05 -3.45 -28.94
N VAL A 469 8.89 -3.71 -28.36
CA VAL A 469 8.64 -3.47 -26.95
C VAL A 469 9.53 -4.47 -26.20
N CYS A 470 10.60 -3.99 -25.59
CA CYS A 470 11.53 -4.82 -24.84
C CYS A 470 10.88 -5.24 -23.52
N ASN A 471 10.61 -6.53 -23.36
CA ASN A 471 10.23 -7.09 -22.08
C ASN A 471 11.49 -7.19 -21.19
N LEU A 472 11.48 -6.53 -20.03
CA LEU A 472 12.59 -6.52 -19.08
C LEU A 472 12.59 -7.74 -18.15
N PHE A 473 11.46 -8.43 -18.03
CA PHE A 473 11.38 -9.68 -17.29
C PHE A 473 11.86 -10.85 -18.15
N LEU A 474 12.28 -11.92 -17.49
CA LEU A 474 12.60 -13.18 -18.16
C LEU A 474 11.33 -13.72 -18.87
N SER A 475 11.52 -14.39 -20.00
CA SER A 475 10.43 -14.81 -20.91
C SER A 475 9.35 -15.70 -20.27
N LYS A 476 9.65 -16.35 -19.14
CA LYS A 476 8.71 -17.20 -18.39
C LYS A 476 8.01 -16.49 -17.23
N CYS A 477 8.40 -15.27 -16.88
CA CYS A 477 7.77 -14.52 -15.79
C CYS A 477 6.32 -14.15 -16.15
N ILE A 478 5.38 -14.57 -15.32
CA ILE A 478 3.98 -14.15 -15.44
C ILE A 478 3.83 -12.75 -14.82
N GLN A 479 3.24 -11.82 -15.57
CA GLN A 479 3.00 -10.44 -15.15
C GLN A 479 1.50 -10.15 -15.09
N ASP A 480 1.02 -9.75 -13.92
CA ASP A 480 -0.35 -9.27 -13.74
C ASP A 480 -0.59 -7.93 -14.46
N GLN A 481 -1.77 -7.78 -15.06
CA GLN A 481 -2.17 -6.64 -15.88
C GLN A 481 -3.01 -5.60 -15.12
N TYR A 482 -3.13 -5.71 -13.79
CA TYR A 482 -3.95 -4.80 -12.98
C TYR A 482 -3.65 -3.31 -13.21
N LEU A 483 -2.39 -2.93 -13.47
CA LEU A 483 -2.04 -1.55 -13.83
C LEU A 483 -2.85 -1.07 -15.05
N LEU A 484 -3.02 -1.89 -16.10
CA LEU A 484 -3.80 -1.51 -17.27
C LEU A 484 -5.26 -1.23 -16.92
N GLN A 485 -5.84 -1.97 -15.97
CA GLN A 485 -7.19 -1.70 -15.47
C GLN A 485 -7.26 -0.34 -14.77
N LEU A 486 -6.27 -0.02 -13.94
CA LEU A 486 -6.18 1.26 -13.24
C LEU A 486 -6.02 2.45 -14.21
N LEU A 487 -5.18 2.30 -15.24
CA LEU A 487 -4.98 3.33 -16.27
C LEU A 487 -6.23 3.50 -17.15
N ARG A 488 -6.88 2.41 -17.57
CA ARG A 488 -8.15 2.46 -18.31
C ARG A 488 -9.26 3.14 -17.50
N ASN A 489 -9.32 2.92 -16.18
CA ASN A 489 -10.25 3.63 -15.31
C ASN A 489 -9.95 5.14 -15.28
N ALA A 490 -8.67 5.52 -15.22
CA ALA A 490 -8.25 6.91 -15.30
C ALA A 490 -8.64 7.57 -16.64
N ASP A 491 -8.48 6.86 -17.75
CA ASP A 491 -8.88 7.30 -19.08
C ASP A 491 -10.41 7.42 -19.19
N SER A 492 -11.16 6.50 -18.59
CA SER A 492 -12.63 6.53 -18.55
C SER A 492 -13.15 7.78 -17.82
N ILE A 493 -12.53 8.15 -16.69
CA ILE A 493 -12.87 9.38 -15.96
C ILE A 493 -12.55 10.62 -16.80
N SER A 494 -11.39 10.65 -17.45
CA SER A 494 -10.96 11.76 -18.31
C SER A 494 -11.91 11.94 -19.51
N THR A 495 -12.29 10.83 -20.14
CA THR A 495 -13.22 10.79 -21.28
C THR A 495 -14.64 11.20 -20.85
N TRP A 496 -15.11 10.72 -19.69
CA TRP A 496 -16.37 11.16 -19.11
C TRP A 496 -16.41 12.67 -18.89
N VAL A 497 -15.39 13.26 -18.26
CA VAL A 497 -15.31 14.71 -18.04
C VAL A 497 -15.40 15.47 -19.37
N ALA A 498 -14.64 15.05 -20.39
CA ALA A 498 -14.67 15.69 -21.69
C ALA A 498 -16.05 15.57 -22.36
N ALA A 499 -16.63 14.36 -22.36
CA ALA A 499 -17.93 14.06 -22.97
C ALA A 499 -19.07 14.87 -22.31
N GLU A 500 -19.08 14.96 -20.98
CA GLU A 500 -20.09 15.70 -20.22
C GLU A 500 -20.13 17.19 -20.63
N ILE A 501 -18.96 17.77 -20.93
CA ILE A 501 -18.85 19.17 -21.31
C ILE A 501 -19.24 19.38 -22.77
N VAL A 502 -18.72 18.57 -23.72
CA VAL A 502 -18.98 18.78 -25.15
C VAL A 502 -20.41 18.44 -25.56
N THR A 503 -21.12 17.60 -24.80
CA THR A 503 -22.53 17.27 -25.04
C THR A 503 -23.51 18.33 -24.52
N CYS A 504 -23.03 19.37 -23.81
CA CYS A 504 -23.90 20.43 -23.30
C CYS A 504 -24.38 21.40 -24.40
N HIS A 505 -25.70 21.43 -24.64
CA HIS A 505 -26.32 22.23 -25.71
C HIS A 505 -26.22 23.76 -25.56
N THR A 506 -25.68 24.29 -24.47
CA THR A 506 -25.56 25.74 -24.26
C THR A 506 -24.22 26.11 -23.63
N THR A 507 -23.64 27.24 -24.08
CA THR A 507 -22.38 27.75 -23.52
C THR A 507 -22.50 28.10 -22.04
N LYS A 508 -23.67 28.55 -21.56
CA LYS A 508 -23.90 28.81 -20.12
C LYS A 508 -23.76 27.55 -19.28
N ARG A 509 -24.29 26.40 -19.75
CA ARG A 509 -24.14 25.11 -19.06
C ARG A 509 -22.70 24.60 -19.14
N GLN A 510 -22.03 24.77 -20.28
CA GLN A 510 -20.61 24.43 -20.42
C GLN A 510 -19.75 25.20 -19.40
N VAL A 511 -19.97 26.51 -19.23
CA VAL A 511 -19.27 27.32 -18.20
C VAL A 511 -19.53 26.78 -16.79
N SER A 512 -20.78 26.37 -16.50
CA SER A 512 -21.14 25.80 -15.21
C SER A 512 -20.45 24.48 -14.94
N LEU A 513 -20.42 23.55 -15.90
CA LEU A 513 -19.73 22.27 -15.77
C LEU A 513 -18.21 22.42 -15.72
N LEU A 514 -17.62 23.29 -16.57
CA LEU A 514 -16.19 23.61 -16.51
C LEU A 514 -15.81 24.13 -15.12
N SER A 515 -16.59 25.07 -14.59
CA SER A 515 -16.39 25.58 -13.23
C SER A 515 -16.50 24.46 -12.19
N LYS A 516 -17.50 23.59 -12.35
CA LYS A 516 -17.76 22.48 -11.44
C LYS A 516 -16.58 21.51 -11.39
N PHE A 517 -16.10 21.04 -12.55
CA PHE A 517 -14.98 20.10 -12.63
C PHE A 517 -13.67 20.70 -12.14
N LEU A 518 -13.37 21.97 -12.45
CA LEU A 518 -12.19 22.65 -11.91
C LEU A 518 -12.22 22.73 -10.38
N LEU A 519 -13.39 23.04 -9.79
CA LEU A 519 -13.55 23.07 -8.34
C LEU A 519 -13.46 21.66 -7.72
N ILE A 520 -13.98 20.62 -8.39
CA ILE A 520 -13.83 19.23 -7.93
C ILE A 520 -12.34 18.84 -7.96
N ALA A 521 -11.63 19.10 -9.05
CA ALA A 521 -10.21 18.78 -9.19
C ALA A 521 -9.36 19.50 -8.13
N LYS A 522 -9.64 20.79 -7.87
CA LYS A 522 -8.99 21.53 -6.78
C LYS A 522 -9.28 20.89 -5.42
N CYS A 523 -10.53 20.51 -5.16
CA CYS A 523 -10.89 19.83 -3.92
C CYS A 523 -10.16 18.48 -3.78
N CYS A 524 -10.08 17.67 -4.85
CA CYS A 524 -9.33 16.40 -4.85
C CYS A 524 -7.85 16.63 -4.55
N TYR A 525 -7.22 17.62 -5.19
CA TYR A 525 -5.84 18.02 -4.95
C TYR A 525 -5.61 18.44 -3.48
N GLU A 526 -6.46 19.30 -2.94
CA GLU A 526 -6.40 19.75 -1.53
C GLU A 526 -6.54 18.58 -0.54
N GLN A 527 -7.34 17.57 -0.89
CA GLN A 527 -7.49 16.34 -0.11
C GLN A 527 -6.40 15.29 -0.40
N ARG A 528 -5.37 15.60 -1.21
CA ARG A 528 -4.29 14.67 -1.64
C ARG A 528 -4.78 13.45 -2.45
N ASN A 529 -5.94 13.56 -3.10
CA ASN A 529 -6.33 12.66 -4.17
C ASN A 529 -5.79 13.21 -5.51
N PHE A 530 -4.51 12.95 -5.75
CA PHE A 530 -3.82 13.39 -6.97
C PHE A 530 -4.28 12.60 -8.19
N ALA A 531 -4.68 11.33 -8.04
CA ALA A 531 -5.21 10.53 -9.13
C ALA A 531 -6.41 11.20 -9.81
N THR A 532 -7.48 11.46 -9.05
CA THR A 532 -8.70 12.06 -9.63
C THR A 532 -8.47 13.51 -10.09
N ALA A 533 -7.64 14.28 -9.38
CA ALA A 533 -7.28 15.62 -9.82
C ALA A 533 -6.62 15.61 -11.21
N MET A 534 -5.66 14.71 -11.45
CA MET A 534 -4.98 14.60 -12.75
C MET A 534 -5.89 14.02 -13.84
N GLN A 535 -6.80 13.09 -13.50
CA GLN A 535 -7.79 12.56 -14.45
C GLN A 535 -8.76 13.65 -14.94
N ILE A 536 -9.28 14.48 -14.01
CA ILE A 536 -10.13 15.60 -14.38
C ILE A 536 -9.34 16.62 -15.22
N LEU A 537 -8.10 16.93 -14.83
CA LEU A 537 -7.22 17.80 -15.62
C LEU A 537 -7.05 17.27 -17.05
N ALA A 538 -6.74 15.98 -17.23
CA ALA A 538 -6.58 15.37 -18.55
C ALA A 538 -7.86 15.48 -19.41
N GLY A 539 -9.04 15.30 -18.82
CA GLY A 539 -10.32 15.52 -19.51
C GLY A 539 -10.52 16.99 -19.93
N LEU A 540 -10.13 17.94 -19.07
CA LEU A 540 -10.20 19.38 -19.37
C LEU A 540 -9.15 19.85 -20.38
N GLU A 541 -8.03 19.13 -20.49
CA GLU A 541 -6.96 19.35 -21.47
C GLU A 541 -7.22 18.70 -22.83
N ASN A 542 -8.29 17.91 -22.94
CA ASN A 542 -8.74 17.41 -24.24
C ASN A 542 -8.84 18.56 -25.26
N LEU A 543 -8.28 18.35 -26.45
CA LEU A 543 -8.13 19.39 -27.48
C LEU A 543 -9.44 20.12 -27.77
N ILE A 544 -10.54 19.39 -27.89
CA ILE A 544 -11.85 19.94 -28.20
C ILE A 544 -12.38 20.75 -27.01
N VAL A 545 -12.26 20.20 -25.80
CA VAL A 545 -12.66 20.90 -24.58
C VAL A 545 -11.91 22.22 -24.45
N ARG A 546 -10.59 22.24 -24.70
CA ARG A 546 -9.75 23.45 -24.66
C ARG A 546 -10.13 24.51 -25.69
N GLN A 547 -10.72 24.11 -26.82
CA GLN A 547 -11.15 25.02 -27.90
C GLN A 547 -12.56 25.62 -27.67
N LEU A 548 -13.29 25.20 -26.64
CA LEU A 548 -14.65 25.67 -26.40
C LEU A 548 -14.73 27.19 -26.14
N PRO A 549 -15.78 27.88 -26.65
CA PRO A 549 -16.01 29.30 -26.36
C PRO A 549 -16.22 29.59 -24.88
N ALA A 550 -16.66 28.60 -24.11
CA ALA A 550 -16.95 28.72 -22.68
C ALA A 550 -15.74 29.20 -21.86
N TRP A 551 -14.50 28.88 -22.26
CA TRP A 551 -13.30 29.34 -21.55
C TRP A 551 -13.14 30.87 -21.52
N LYS A 552 -13.67 31.58 -22.52
CA LYS A 552 -13.62 33.06 -22.58
C LYS A 552 -14.58 33.72 -21.58
N ILE A 553 -15.61 32.99 -21.15
CA ILE A 553 -16.67 33.48 -20.25
C ILE A 553 -16.41 33.04 -18.80
N LEU A 554 -15.59 32.00 -18.62
CA LEU A 554 -15.27 31.44 -17.32
C LEU A 554 -14.64 32.51 -16.40
N PRO A 555 -15.07 32.63 -15.12
CA PRO A 555 -14.47 33.57 -14.19
C PRO A 555 -12.96 33.36 -14.05
N ALA A 556 -12.17 34.45 -14.08
CA ALA A 556 -10.70 34.39 -14.06
C ALA A 556 -10.15 33.56 -12.90
N LYS A 557 -10.70 33.75 -11.68
CA LYS A 557 -10.32 32.99 -10.48
C LYS A 557 -10.51 31.47 -10.62
N VAL A 558 -11.51 31.04 -11.40
CA VAL A 558 -11.77 29.61 -11.65
C VAL A 558 -10.85 29.10 -12.76
N ALA A 559 -10.60 29.91 -13.79
CA ALA A 559 -9.65 29.59 -14.84
C ALA A 559 -8.22 29.42 -14.31
N GLU A 560 -7.80 30.21 -13.31
CA GLU A 560 -6.49 30.08 -12.64
C GLU A 560 -6.25 28.70 -12.02
N ILE A 561 -7.32 28.01 -11.57
CA ILE A 561 -7.22 26.65 -11.01
C ILE A 561 -6.61 25.68 -12.04
N MET A 562 -6.87 25.87 -13.32
CA MET A 562 -6.31 25.05 -14.39
C MET A 562 -4.78 25.15 -14.41
N GLU A 563 -4.24 26.36 -14.28
CA GLU A 563 -2.80 26.62 -14.28
C GLU A 563 -2.15 26.14 -12.97
N GLU A 564 -2.85 26.27 -11.83
CA GLU A 564 -2.45 25.65 -10.56
C GLU A 564 -2.29 24.12 -10.72
N LEU A 565 -3.29 23.45 -11.31
CA LEU A 565 -3.29 22.00 -11.51
C LEU A 565 -2.18 21.53 -12.47
N LYS A 566 -1.92 22.28 -13.56
CA LYS A 566 -0.78 21.99 -14.45
C LYS A 566 0.56 22.13 -13.74
N ALA A 567 0.73 23.15 -12.91
CA ALA A 567 1.95 23.31 -12.12
C ALA A 567 2.14 22.14 -11.14
N VAL A 568 1.05 21.65 -10.54
CA VAL A 568 1.06 20.43 -9.72
C VAL A 568 1.46 19.22 -10.55
N GLU A 569 0.91 19.04 -11.74
CA GLU A 569 1.28 17.92 -12.62
C GLU A 569 2.79 17.93 -12.95
N VAL A 570 3.34 19.09 -13.32
CA VAL A 570 4.78 19.26 -13.58
C VAL A 570 5.60 18.92 -12.34
N PHE A 571 5.19 19.39 -11.16
CA PHE A 571 5.86 19.08 -9.90
C PHE A 571 5.86 17.57 -9.61
N LEU A 572 4.71 16.91 -9.73
CA LEU A 572 4.59 15.46 -9.51
C LEU A 572 5.48 14.65 -10.47
N LYS A 573 5.67 15.13 -11.71
CA LYS A 573 6.56 14.51 -12.70
C LYS A 573 8.05 14.77 -12.45
N SER A 574 8.40 15.79 -11.65
CA SER A 574 9.79 16.21 -11.43
C SER A 574 10.53 15.39 -10.37
N ASP A 575 9.82 14.90 -9.35
CA ASP A 575 10.39 14.15 -8.26
C ASP A 575 9.52 12.94 -7.90
N SER A 576 10.13 11.75 -7.99
CA SER A 576 9.50 10.46 -7.70
C SER A 576 9.06 10.27 -6.26
N LEU A 577 9.59 11.05 -5.31
CA LEU A 577 9.35 10.92 -3.87
C LEU A 577 8.64 12.12 -3.25
N CYS A 578 8.27 13.14 -4.04
CA CYS A 578 7.70 14.39 -3.54
C CYS A 578 6.44 14.21 -2.66
N LEU A 579 5.70 13.12 -2.86
CA LEU A 579 4.51 12.78 -2.08
C LEU A 579 4.81 12.15 -0.71
N MET A 580 6.03 11.64 -0.53
CA MET A 580 6.51 11.01 0.71
C MET A 580 7.12 12.02 1.69
N GLU A 581 7.30 13.26 1.27
CA GLU A 581 7.96 14.29 2.07
C GLU A 581 7.02 14.96 3.09
N GLY A 582 7.59 15.30 4.25
CA GLY A 582 6.96 16.10 5.30
C GLY A 582 5.88 15.40 6.13
N ASP A 583 5.39 16.11 7.15
CA ASP A 583 4.40 15.57 8.10
C ASP A 583 3.04 15.23 7.47
N ARG A 584 2.76 15.78 6.28
CA ARG A 584 1.48 15.56 5.58
C ARG A 584 1.33 14.13 5.10
N PHE A 585 2.41 13.50 4.63
CA PHE A 585 2.40 12.08 4.29
C PHE A 585 1.98 11.22 5.49
N LYS A 586 2.55 11.52 6.67
CA LYS A 586 2.30 10.75 7.91
C LYS A 586 0.90 10.94 8.50
N THR A 587 0.18 11.98 8.09
CA THR A 587 -1.07 12.41 8.76
C THR A 587 -2.28 12.41 7.86
N LEU A 588 -2.11 12.48 6.54
CA LEU A 588 -3.22 12.60 5.59
C LEU A 588 -3.23 11.41 4.61
N PRO A 589 -4.42 10.85 4.32
CA PRO A 589 -4.58 9.86 3.25
C PRO A 589 -4.14 10.47 1.92
N THR A 590 -3.55 9.66 1.03
CA THR A 590 -3.05 10.10 -0.27
C THR A 590 -3.38 9.06 -1.33
N ILE A 591 -3.82 9.48 -2.51
CA ILE A 591 -3.90 8.60 -3.69
C ILE A 591 -3.03 9.21 -4.80
N PRO A 592 -1.90 8.56 -5.17
CA PRO A 592 -1.02 9.05 -6.22
C PRO A 592 -1.61 8.83 -7.62
N SER A 593 -1.19 9.64 -8.58
CA SER A 593 -1.48 9.37 -10.00
C SER A 593 -0.72 8.13 -10.46
N ALA A 594 -1.46 7.11 -10.90
CA ALA A 594 -0.90 5.87 -11.43
C ALA A 594 0.01 6.10 -12.65
N HIS A 595 -0.37 7.03 -13.53
CA HIS A 595 0.42 7.41 -14.70
C HIS A 595 1.78 8.01 -14.30
N VAL A 596 1.78 8.92 -13.32
CA VAL A 596 3.02 9.56 -12.84
C VAL A 596 3.92 8.55 -12.12
N LEU A 597 3.34 7.68 -11.28
CA LEU A 597 4.12 6.63 -10.62
C LEU A 597 4.72 5.64 -11.63
N ALA A 598 3.94 5.20 -12.62
CA ALA A 598 4.44 4.34 -13.70
C ALA A 598 5.56 5.01 -14.48
N MET A 599 5.43 6.31 -14.82
CA MET A 599 6.49 7.09 -15.46
C MET A 599 7.79 7.07 -14.65
N HIS A 600 7.74 7.33 -13.34
CA HIS A 600 8.92 7.32 -12.48
C HIS A 600 9.60 5.95 -12.45
N VAL A 601 8.82 4.87 -12.37
CA VAL A 601 9.34 3.50 -12.44
C VAL A 601 10.00 3.22 -13.80
N GLN A 602 9.36 3.63 -14.89
CA GLN A 602 9.89 3.50 -16.25
C GLN A 602 11.19 4.29 -16.47
N GLN A 603 11.34 5.47 -15.84
CA GLN A 603 12.58 6.23 -15.85
C GLN A 603 13.70 5.45 -15.17
N LEU A 604 13.44 4.86 -14.00
CA LEU A 604 14.41 4.02 -13.28
C LEU A 604 14.76 2.73 -14.04
N GLU A 605 13.80 2.16 -14.78
CA GLU A 605 14.00 1.00 -15.64
C GLU A 605 14.90 1.28 -16.84
N THR A 606 15.08 2.54 -17.23
CA THR A 606 15.90 2.93 -18.39
C THR A 606 17.38 2.53 -18.21
N GLY A 607 17.97 1.96 -19.26
CA GLY A 607 19.34 1.43 -19.26
C GLY A 607 19.47 -0.01 -18.74
N GLY A 608 20.62 -0.65 -18.97
CA GLY A 608 20.83 -2.07 -18.63
C GLY A 608 20.86 -2.37 -17.12
N PHE A 609 20.20 -3.46 -16.72
CA PHE A 609 20.20 -3.99 -15.35
C PHE A 609 21.48 -4.74 -15.00
N THR A 610 22.25 -5.17 -15.99
CA THR A 610 23.49 -5.93 -15.80
C THR A 610 24.73 -5.04 -15.98
N MET A 611 25.82 -5.45 -15.34
CA MET A 611 27.18 -4.97 -15.61
C MET A 611 27.83 -5.79 -16.73
N ILE A 612 29.04 -5.39 -17.14
CA ILE A 612 29.82 -6.05 -18.19
C ILE A 612 30.07 -7.53 -17.88
N ASN A 613 30.25 -7.86 -16.60
CA ASN A 613 30.43 -9.22 -16.11
C ASN A 613 29.11 -10.01 -15.96
N GLY A 614 27.98 -9.47 -16.38
CA GLY A 614 26.66 -10.10 -16.25
C GLY A 614 26.00 -9.96 -14.88
N ALA A 615 26.66 -9.40 -13.87
CA ALA A 615 26.07 -9.21 -12.54
C ALA A 615 24.97 -8.13 -12.57
N HIS A 616 23.86 -8.37 -11.86
CA HIS A 616 22.73 -7.45 -11.78
C HIS A 616 23.00 -6.33 -10.77
N LYS A 617 22.76 -5.08 -11.19
CA LYS A 617 22.96 -3.86 -10.41
C LYS A 617 21.92 -3.75 -9.30
N TRP A 618 22.28 -4.16 -8.10
CA TRP A 618 21.41 -4.15 -6.92
C TRP A 618 20.98 -2.73 -6.54
N THR A 619 21.83 -1.72 -6.69
CA THR A 619 21.46 -0.31 -6.42
C THR A 619 20.29 0.17 -7.28
N LYS A 620 20.25 -0.22 -8.55
CA LYS A 620 19.12 0.09 -9.45
C LYS A 620 17.84 -0.60 -8.98
N LEU A 621 17.92 -1.89 -8.65
CA LEU A 621 16.78 -2.68 -8.14
C LEU A 621 16.25 -2.11 -6.82
N ARG A 622 17.15 -1.76 -5.88
CA ARG A 622 16.83 -1.09 -4.62
C ARG A 622 16.06 0.22 -4.83
N ASN A 623 16.51 1.06 -5.76
CA ASN A 623 15.83 2.33 -6.07
C ASN A 623 14.44 2.11 -6.66
N ILE A 624 14.28 1.13 -7.55
CA ILE A 624 12.96 0.75 -8.09
C ILE A 624 12.04 0.29 -6.96
N ALA A 625 12.52 -0.62 -6.10
CA ALA A 625 11.77 -1.11 -4.94
C ALA A 625 11.30 0.03 -4.03
N LYS A 626 12.19 1.01 -3.75
CA LYS A 626 11.88 2.20 -2.96
C LYS A 626 10.78 3.05 -3.59
N VAL A 627 10.78 3.24 -4.91
CA VAL A 627 9.72 4.02 -5.57
C VAL A 627 8.39 3.26 -5.56
N VAL A 628 8.37 1.97 -5.86
CA VAL A 628 7.11 1.20 -5.90
C VAL A 628 6.53 0.92 -4.52
N SER A 629 7.35 0.88 -3.46
CA SER A 629 6.88 0.67 -2.08
C SER A 629 5.95 1.78 -1.59
N GLN A 630 5.99 2.96 -2.22
CA GLN A 630 5.05 4.06 -1.96
C GLN A 630 3.59 3.64 -2.12
N VAL A 631 3.29 2.67 -3.00
CA VAL A 631 1.91 2.16 -3.20
C VAL A 631 1.32 1.68 -1.88
N HIS A 632 2.01 0.77 -1.19
CA HIS A 632 1.57 0.28 0.12
C HIS A 632 1.63 1.35 1.20
N ALA A 633 2.61 2.26 1.16
CA ALA A 633 2.69 3.38 2.09
C ALA A 633 1.43 4.25 2.08
N PHE A 634 0.89 4.51 0.88
CA PHE A 634 -0.34 5.29 0.73
C PHE A 634 -1.62 4.49 1.03
N GLN A 635 -1.57 3.16 0.99
CA GLN A 635 -2.71 2.30 1.31
C GLN A 635 -2.93 2.12 2.83
N GLU A 636 -1.91 2.33 3.67
CA GLU A 636 -2.04 2.21 5.13
C GLU A 636 -3.03 3.21 5.74
N ASN A 637 -3.18 4.37 5.11
CA ASN A 637 -4.01 5.47 5.60
C ASN A 637 -5.18 5.72 4.63
N PRO A 638 -6.28 4.95 4.68
CA PRO A 638 -7.43 5.17 3.81
C PRO A 638 -8.27 6.39 4.23
N TYR A 639 -8.95 7.01 3.28
CA TYR A 639 -10.02 7.99 3.49
C TYR A 639 -11.19 7.36 4.25
N THR A 640 -11.79 8.15 5.14
CA THR A 640 -12.91 7.75 6.02
C THR A 640 -14.13 8.63 5.79
N TYR A 641 -14.41 8.99 4.55
CA TYR A 641 -15.63 9.70 4.19
C TYR A 641 -16.83 8.75 4.22
N THR A 642 -18.02 9.29 4.45
CA THR A 642 -19.27 8.51 4.41
C THR A 642 -19.63 8.19 2.96
N PRO A 643 -19.84 6.90 2.60
CA PRO A 643 -20.29 6.53 1.26
C PRO A 643 -21.74 6.95 1.03
N ASP A 644 -22.01 7.51 -0.15
CA ASP A 644 -23.35 7.70 -0.69
C ASP A 644 -23.53 6.75 -1.88
N PHE A 645 -24.14 5.60 -1.62
CA PHE A 645 -24.26 4.52 -2.60
C PHE A 645 -25.08 4.92 -3.82
N LYS A 646 -26.08 5.80 -3.66
CA LYS A 646 -26.90 6.29 -4.79
C LYS A 646 -26.07 7.18 -5.70
N LEU A 647 -25.33 8.12 -5.13
CA LEU A 647 -24.43 8.99 -5.90
C LEU A 647 -23.30 8.20 -6.54
N GLN A 648 -22.69 7.25 -5.82
CA GLN A 648 -21.64 6.39 -6.37
C GLN A 648 -22.15 5.56 -7.56
N SER A 649 -23.35 4.97 -7.45
CA SER A 649 -23.96 4.19 -8.53
C SER A 649 -24.21 5.07 -9.76
N TYR A 650 -24.75 6.27 -9.56
CA TYR A 650 -24.93 7.26 -10.63
C TYR A 650 -23.60 7.62 -11.30
N LEU A 651 -22.55 7.95 -10.53
CA LEU A 651 -21.23 8.29 -11.06
C LEU A 651 -20.63 7.13 -11.87
N ARG A 652 -20.69 5.89 -11.35
CA ARG A 652 -20.22 4.70 -12.08
C ARG A 652 -20.97 4.51 -13.40
N GLN A 653 -22.29 4.67 -13.40
CA GLN A 653 -23.11 4.55 -14.61
C GLN A 653 -22.72 5.61 -15.65
N ARG A 654 -22.55 6.88 -15.23
CA ARG A 654 -22.13 7.97 -16.12
C ARG A 654 -20.73 7.74 -16.70
N ILE A 655 -19.76 7.38 -15.87
CA ILE A 655 -18.39 7.08 -16.31
C ILE A 655 -18.40 5.91 -17.29
N THR A 656 -19.14 4.84 -16.99
CA THR A 656 -19.25 3.66 -17.85
C THR A 656 -19.93 3.98 -19.18
N HIS A 657 -20.93 4.87 -19.18
CA HIS A 657 -21.62 5.28 -20.39
C HIS A 657 -20.69 5.99 -21.40
N PHE A 658 -19.71 6.76 -20.92
CA PHE A 658 -18.78 7.51 -21.77
C PHE A 658 -17.38 6.91 -21.89
N LYS A 659 -17.11 5.75 -21.29
CA LYS A 659 -15.76 5.17 -21.22
C LYS A 659 -15.06 5.05 -22.59
N ASP A 660 -15.82 4.75 -23.64
CA ASP A 660 -15.35 4.53 -25.01
C ASP A 660 -15.90 5.60 -25.98
N ALA A 661 -16.33 6.76 -25.45
CA ALA A 661 -16.95 7.79 -26.25
C ALA A 661 -15.96 8.47 -27.21
N ASP A 662 -16.37 8.62 -28.48
CA ASP A 662 -15.66 9.42 -29.47
C ASP A 662 -15.96 10.91 -29.23
N ILE A 663 -15.09 11.58 -28.48
CA ILE A 663 -15.24 13.01 -28.12
C ILE A 663 -15.39 13.90 -29.37
N PRO A 664 -14.55 13.76 -30.43
CA PRO A 664 -14.78 14.42 -31.71
C PRO A 664 -16.18 14.25 -32.29
N ALA A 665 -16.68 13.02 -32.37
CA ALA A 665 -18.03 12.77 -32.90
C ALA A 665 -19.11 13.44 -32.04
N LEU A 666 -19.05 13.26 -30.71
CA LEU A 666 -19.99 13.88 -29.79
C LEU A 666 -19.98 15.42 -29.85
N ALA A 667 -18.81 16.01 -30.12
CA ALA A 667 -18.68 17.45 -30.18
C ALA A 667 -19.23 18.04 -31.49
N ALA A 668 -19.14 17.30 -32.61
CA ALA A 668 -19.62 17.74 -33.92
C ALA A 668 -21.14 17.96 -33.94
N ASP A 669 -21.88 17.15 -33.18
CA ASP A 669 -23.35 17.19 -33.13
C ASP A 669 -23.91 18.39 -32.35
N ASN A 670 -23.05 19.18 -31.70
CA ASN A 670 -23.47 20.26 -30.81
C ASN A 670 -22.90 21.63 -31.20
N CYS A 671 -23.78 22.48 -31.74
CA CYS A 671 -23.46 23.84 -32.19
C CYS A 671 -22.84 24.74 -31.10
N ALA A 672 -23.10 24.47 -29.81
CA ALA A 672 -22.55 25.24 -28.70
C ALA A 672 -21.02 25.09 -28.55
N ASN A 673 -20.42 24.05 -29.16
CA ASN A 673 -18.98 23.81 -29.11
C ASN A 673 -18.17 24.72 -30.03
N PHE A 674 -18.82 25.33 -31.02
CA PHE A 674 -18.15 26.14 -32.02
C PHE A 674 -18.31 27.63 -31.73
N HIS A 675 -17.31 28.42 -32.10
CA HIS A 675 -17.46 29.87 -32.12
C HIS A 675 -18.53 30.23 -33.16
N GLN A 676 -19.66 30.77 -32.71
CA GLN A 676 -20.67 31.31 -33.62
C GLN A 676 -20.05 32.48 -34.40
N ILE A 677 -19.67 32.22 -35.65
CA ILE A 677 -19.41 33.29 -36.61
C ILE A 677 -20.77 33.93 -36.87
N PRO A 678 -20.96 35.25 -36.68
CA PRO A 678 -22.23 35.88 -36.99
C PRO A 678 -22.52 35.75 -38.48
N ALA A 679 -23.33 34.75 -38.86
CA ALA A 679 -23.61 34.38 -40.25
C ALA A 679 -24.20 35.54 -41.07
N GLU A 680 -24.81 36.53 -40.42
CA GLU A 680 -25.44 37.65 -41.09
C GLU A 680 -24.51 38.82 -41.41
N LYS A 681 -23.42 39.04 -40.66
CA LYS A 681 -22.56 40.22 -40.89
C LYS A 681 -21.48 39.99 -41.94
N HIS A 682 -20.97 38.76 -42.07
CA HIS A 682 -19.93 38.46 -43.06
C HIS A 682 -20.51 38.15 -44.45
N SER A 683 -21.64 37.44 -44.54
CA SER A 683 -22.32 37.18 -45.81
C SER A 683 -22.86 38.47 -46.44
N ARG A 684 -23.48 39.37 -45.66
CA ARG A 684 -23.92 40.69 -46.14
C ARG A 684 -22.75 41.57 -46.57
N LYS A 685 -21.63 41.60 -45.82
CA LYS A 685 -20.43 42.34 -46.25
C LYS A 685 -19.85 41.79 -47.55
N ILE A 686 -19.77 40.48 -47.72
CA ILE A 686 -19.23 39.87 -48.95
C ILE A 686 -20.18 40.13 -50.13
N GLN A 687 -21.50 39.98 -49.92
CA GLN A 687 -22.51 40.30 -50.93
C GLN A 687 -22.52 41.79 -51.30
N ASP A 688 -22.40 42.71 -50.33
CA ASP A 688 -22.34 44.16 -50.58
C ASP A 688 -21.02 44.59 -51.24
N THR A 689 -19.95 43.84 -51.03
CA THR A 689 -18.65 44.08 -51.70
C THR A 689 -18.71 43.56 -53.14
N LEU A 690 -19.28 42.38 -53.37
CA LEU A 690 -19.53 41.84 -54.71
C LEU A 690 -20.53 42.70 -55.50
N ARG A 691 -21.57 43.22 -54.86
CA ARG A 691 -22.57 44.11 -55.48
C ARG A 691 -21.95 45.46 -55.85
N ARG A 692 -21.03 46.00 -55.02
CA ARG A 692 -20.25 47.20 -55.34
C ARG A 692 -19.25 46.98 -56.46
N MET A 693 -18.53 45.85 -56.48
CA MET A 693 -17.64 45.51 -57.60
C MET A 693 -18.43 45.35 -58.91
N LYS A 694 -19.59 44.69 -58.89
CA LYS A 694 -20.43 44.54 -60.09
C LYS A 694 -20.93 45.88 -60.65
N ALA A 695 -21.19 46.86 -59.78
CA ALA A 695 -21.56 48.23 -60.16
C ALA A 695 -20.38 49.10 -60.63
N THR A 696 -19.13 48.64 -60.47
CA THR A 696 -17.93 49.31 -61.01
C THR A 696 -17.50 48.75 -62.37
N PHE A 697 -18.11 47.65 -62.81
CA PHE A 697 -17.89 47.00 -64.11
C PHE A 697 -19.10 47.14 -65.07
N GLN A 698 -20.12 47.91 -64.69
CA GLN A 698 -21.16 48.45 -65.56
C GLN A 698 -20.94 49.95 -65.69
#